data_AF-A0A845CY72-F1
#
_entry.id   AF-A0A845CY72-F1
#
_cell.length_a   1.000
_cell.length_b   1.000
_cell.length_c   1.000
_cell.angle_alpha   90.00
_cell.angle_beta   90.00
_cell.angle_gamma   90.00
#
_symmetry.space_group_name_H-M   'P 1'
#
loop_
_entity.id
_entity.type
_entity.pdbx_description
1 polymer ?
#
loop_
_entity_poly.entity_id
_entity_poly.type
_entity_poly.pdbx_seq_one_letter_code
_entity_poly.pdbx_strand_id
1 'polypeptide(L)'
;MTTTWTTRGFENFRQGHFGNAGQNLYVSRAGVLQRIHQYDLNGNGHLDLVFCNSQNHHERPPAYLYDDPLGAATRTDLPAEGAWTGAVADLNGDGYDDLILGMRNNGIRPDLNATIYYGAPDGMSERRQQQLPVPQCESVAAADFDGDGRPDLAFASQGALRIFFQSELGFEPQRVVDLDIAAEQLAAGDLDCDGYDDLVVRSAAGGVTVYWGGAGGINPDRATVFFEPDPERPRPSDGAVQYAEHVEEAKPLAGIVQLNGLPHLFLPRSQSVTLLPVGKDRHPGPPLELFCSRAMAVSVGDVNGDGYDDLVFACRDLDNESECSWIYWGGQDGFDETRRTPLNSHRACDVAVADLSGNGCADVILCQTHTPDSYSADSLIYRASRTGIDPEPLRLPCEDARRVLLARAGPNAQPHVIFVNHFGRNRLGNINPYIYFGKADGFSPERRQELPGWGAVEALCCDFNDDGRVDIVLANASENSVDRDPGSYLLLNGPDGFAAEPTWILPTNRAHGACVADINRNGHLDLIFCGFDNPDLLIFYGTAPDTADGLCFDTANPHRIRLEHEGKVYNESRWIYLADLNNNGWLDLVVPQIAYDRSFILWGGPEGFSMDRCQPLSVIRGACARAADLTGNGYLDLIIGGHITSQDGPHDSFAYIYWNGPDGLREDRRTLLPASAINSMAVADFNNDGLLDLFICSYHNGRERDIDSYLYWNRAGRGFSANDRTRLFTHSASGCVAADFNGNGWTDLAVANHKVEGDHIGHSAVWWNGPEGFSAERVTRLPTSGPHGMTAVSPHSIADRGPEEFYLSAPHELPDGARVTEIEWEAETPPRTWVKAQLRFGSSEEDLEEAAWQGPDGEATWFESPQAVGQLNQPGPWVQYRLALGAPNACGTPRVTAVDVQFELPAQR
;
A
#
# COMPACT_ATOMS: atom_id res chain seq x y z
N MET A 1 -63.72 -14.34 -16.51
CA MET A 1 -63.42 -13.13 -15.71
C MET A 1 -61.91 -13.11 -15.59
N THR A 2 -61.26 -12.06 -16.07
CA THR A 2 -59.80 -11.92 -15.97
C THR A 2 -59.45 -11.50 -14.55
N THR A 3 -58.47 -12.15 -13.95
CA THR A 3 -57.95 -11.91 -12.59
C THR A 3 -56.43 -11.79 -12.68
N THR A 4 -55.82 -11.09 -11.72
CA THR A 4 -54.38 -10.81 -11.74
C THR A 4 -53.74 -11.25 -10.43
N TRP A 5 -52.62 -11.96 -10.53
CA TRP A 5 -51.66 -12.13 -9.44
C TRP A 5 -50.58 -11.06 -9.57
N THR A 6 -50.58 -10.10 -8.63
CA THR A 6 -49.63 -8.98 -8.59
C THR A 6 -48.57 -9.21 -7.53
N THR A 7 -47.30 -9.15 -7.90
CA THR A 7 -46.18 -8.96 -6.96
C THR A 7 -45.80 -7.49 -6.96
N ARG A 8 -45.96 -6.79 -5.84
CA ARG A 8 -45.60 -5.36 -5.70
C ARG A 8 -45.16 -5.05 -4.28
N GLY A 9 -44.14 -4.22 -4.14
CA GLY A 9 -43.66 -3.75 -2.84
C GLY A 9 -42.72 -4.74 -2.14
N PHE A 10 -42.02 -4.25 -1.13
CA PHE A 10 -40.97 -4.99 -0.43
C PHE A 10 -41.45 -6.34 0.12
N GLU A 11 -42.57 -6.37 0.84
CA GLU A 11 -43.08 -7.58 1.50
C GLU A 11 -43.44 -8.72 0.54
N ASN A 12 -43.80 -8.40 -0.71
CA ASN A 12 -44.16 -9.42 -1.70
C ASN A 12 -42.95 -9.87 -2.51
N PHE A 13 -42.09 -8.94 -2.95
CA PHE A 13 -40.88 -9.31 -3.67
C PHE A 13 -39.87 -10.07 -2.79
N ARG A 14 -39.75 -9.74 -1.50
CA ARG A 14 -38.81 -10.45 -0.60
C ARG A 14 -39.15 -11.91 -0.33
N GLN A 15 -40.33 -12.38 -0.77
CA GLN A 15 -40.73 -13.80 -0.67
C GLN A 15 -40.09 -14.64 -1.79
N GLY A 16 -39.56 -14.01 -2.84
CA GLY A 16 -38.82 -14.68 -3.88
C GLY A 16 -37.38 -15.04 -3.48
N HIS A 17 -36.64 -15.56 -4.45
CA HIS A 17 -35.24 -15.97 -4.32
C HIS A 17 -34.37 -15.29 -5.38
N PHE A 18 -33.12 -15.00 -5.05
CA PHE A 18 -32.14 -14.42 -5.95
C PHE A 18 -31.17 -15.50 -6.44
N GLY A 19 -30.85 -15.50 -7.74
CA GLY A 19 -29.96 -16.50 -8.34
C GLY A 19 -28.53 -16.51 -7.78
N ASN A 20 -28.12 -15.43 -7.11
CA ASN A 20 -26.83 -15.28 -6.44
C ASN A 20 -26.97 -14.99 -4.93
N ALA A 21 -28.10 -15.41 -4.32
CA ALA A 21 -28.38 -15.27 -2.89
C ALA A 21 -28.36 -13.83 -2.34
N GLY A 22 -28.46 -12.83 -3.22
CA GLY A 22 -28.46 -11.42 -2.84
C GLY A 22 -27.12 -10.72 -2.96
N GLN A 23 -26.11 -11.34 -3.58
CA GLN A 23 -24.78 -10.74 -3.72
C GLN A 23 -24.83 -9.48 -4.60
N ASN A 24 -25.63 -9.48 -5.66
CA ASN A 24 -25.73 -8.35 -6.58
C ASN A 24 -27.17 -7.95 -6.91
N LEU A 25 -28.18 -8.60 -6.35
CA LEU A 25 -29.59 -8.31 -6.58
C LEU A 25 -30.34 -8.30 -5.26
N TYR A 26 -31.15 -7.28 -5.00
CA TYR A 26 -31.94 -7.20 -3.78
C TYR A 26 -33.27 -6.50 -4.05
N VAL A 27 -34.14 -6.54 -3.03
CA VAL A 27 -35.39 -5.78 -3.03
C VAL A 27 -35.23 -4.68 -2.01
N SER A 28 -35.17 -3.44 -2.48
CA SER A 28 -35.07 -2.28 -1.61
C SER A 28 -36.30 -2.16 -0.72
N ARG A 29 -36.16 -1.46 0.41
CA ARG A 29 -37.27 -1.18 1.32
C ARG A 29 -38.40 -0.41 0.64
N ALA A 30 -38.10 0.38 -0.40
CA ALA A 30 -39.11 1.06 -1.23
C ALA A 30 -39.91 0.08 -2.11
N GLY A 31 -39.51 -1.19 -2.17
CA GLY A 31 -40.18 -2.24 -2.94
C GLY A 31 -39.71 -2.32 -4.38
N VAL A 32 -38.44 -1.97 -4.62
CA VAL A 32 -37.80 -2.00 -5.94
C VAL A 32 -36.85 -3.19 -6.00
N LEU A 33 -37.06 -4.09 -6.95
CA LEU A 33 -36.08 -5.13 -7.28
C LEU A 33 -35.03 -4.53 -8.21
N GLN A 34 -33.77 -4.50 -7.76
CA GLN A 34 -32.67 -3.86 -8.47
C GLN A 34 -31.31 -4.46 -8.11
N ARG A 35 -30.29 -4.10 -8.89
CA ARG A 35 -28.90 -4.49 -8.67
C ARG A 35 -28.25 -3.63 -7.59
N ILE A 36 -27.29 -4.22 -6.89
CA ILE A 36 -26.52 -3.54 -5.84
C ILE A 36 -25.34 -2.79 -6.45
N HIS A 37 -24.46 -3.51 -7.13
CA HIS A 37 -23.21 -2.96 -7.64
C HIS A 37 -23.39 -2.35 -9.03
N GLN A 38 -23.02 -1.09 -9.18
CA GLN A 38 -23.16 -0.31 -10.40
C GLN A 38 -21.87 0.50 -10.68
N TYR A 39 -21.46 0.61 -11.95
CA TYR A 39 -20.16 1.20 -12.29
C TYR A 39 -20.20 2.39 -13.25
N ASP A 40 -21.38 2.89 -13.60
CA ASP A 40 -21.53 4.15 -14.34
C ASP A 40 -21.88 5.29 -13.37
N LEU A 41 -20.86 5.94 -12.84
CA LEU A 41 -20.97 6.93 -11.76
C LEU A 41 -21.54 8.26 -12.26
N ASN A 42 -21.52 8.51 -13.57
CA ASN A 42 -22.04 9.73 -14.19
C ASN A 42 -23.26 9.51 -15.10
N GLY A 43 -23.72 8.27 -15.27
CA GLY A 43 -24.91 7.92 -16.05
C GLY A 43 -24.72 8.02 -17.57
N ASN A 44 -23.51 7.89 -18.11
CA ASN A 44 -23.23 8.02 -19.53
C ASN A 44 -23.35 6.72 -20.35
N GLY A 45 -23.63 5.59 -19.70
CA GLY A 45 -23.76 4.26 -20.29
C GLY A 45 -22.45 3.47 -20.45
N HIS A 46 -21.35 3.95 -19.86
CA HIS A 46 -20.03 3.33 -19.87
C HIS A 46 -19.49 3.14 -18.46
N LEU A 47 -18.60 2.16 -18.29
CA LEU A 47 -18.00 1.84 -17.01
C LEU A 47 -16.96 2.90 -16.64
N ASP A 48 -17.03 3.38 -15.41
CA ASP A 48 -16.07 4.27 -14.79
C ASP A 48 -15.12 3.48 -13.86
N LEU A 49 -13.85 3.88 -13.80
CA LEU A 49 -12.83 3.20 -13.01
C LEU A 49 -12.47 4.03 -11.77
N VAL A 50 -12.59 3.42 -10.59
CA VAL A 50 -12.13 4.02 -9.33
C VAL A 50 -10.76 3.45 -8.96
N PHE A 51 -9.77 4.32 -8.75
CA PHE A 51 -8.46 3.96 -8.22
C PHE A 51 -8.30 4.54 -6.82
N CYS A 52 -8.20 3.66 -5.83
CA CYS A 52 -8.01 4.01 -4.43
C CYS A 52 -6.54 4.33 -4.18
N ASN A 53 -6.14 5.56 -4.52
CA ASN A 53 -4.81 6.08 -4.22
C ASN A 53 -4.59 6.13 -2.71
N SER A 54 -3.47 5.58 -2.23
CA SER A 54 -3.17 5.55 -0.80
C SER A 54 -1.80 6.09 -0.41
N GLN A 55 -0.85 6.16 -1.35
CA GLN A 55 0.54 6.53 -1.06
C GLN A 55 1.14 7.43 -2.16
N ASN A 56 2.04 8.34 -1.80
CA ASN A 56 2.70 9.23 -2.78
C ASN A 56 4.18 9.50 -2.46
N HIS A 57 4.74 8.83 -1.46
CA HIS A 57 6.13 8.99 -1.06
C HIS A 57 7.09 8.25 -2.01
N HIS A 58 8.35 8.66 -1.98
CA HIS A 58 9.43 8.03 -2.75
C HIS A 58 10.43 7.39 -1.78
N GLU A 59 10.54 6.06 -1.78
CA GLU A 59 11.36 5.29 -0.83
C GLU A 59 12.83 5.14 -1.26
N ARG A 60 13.16 5.69 -2.44
CA ARG A 60 14.51 5.70 -3.02
C ARG A 60 14.89 7.10 -3.52
N PRO A 61 14.71 8.15 -2.68
CA PRO A 61 15.10 9.48 -3.07
C PRO A 61 16.61 9.49 -3.35
N PRO A 62 17.08 10.21 -4.38
CA PRO A 62 18.51 10.29 -4.68
C PRO A 62 19.23 11.06 -3.57
N ALA A 63 20.54 10.89 -3.48
CA ALA A 63 21.37 11.83 -2.74
C ALA A 63 21.40 13.17 -3.49
N TYR A 64 21.34 14.28 -2.77
CA TYR A 64 21.34 15.62 -3.35
C TYR A 64 22.71 16.26 -3.21
N LEU A 65 23.33 16.62 -4.33
CA LEU A 65 24.61 17.34 -4.38
C LEU A 65 24.37 18.77 -4.82
N TYR A 66 24.85 19.73 -4.02
CA TYR A 66 24.85 21.16 -4.31
C TYR A 66 26.28 21.66 -4.54
N ASP A 67 26.56 22.11 -5.76
CA ASP A 67 27.89 22.55 -6.21
C ASP A 67 28.19 24.02 -5.90
N ASP A 68 27.16 24.88 -5.97
CA ASP A 68 27.19 26.28 -5.53
C ASP A 68 26.08 26.51 -4.48
N PRO A 69 26.23 25.99 -3.25
CA PRO A 69 25.17 25.97 -2.26
C PRO A 69 24.79 27.37 -1.77
N LEU A 70 25.64 28.39 -1.90
CA LEU A 70 25.35 29.77 -1.46
C LEU A 70 24.86 30.69 -2.58
N GLY A 71 25.10 30.35 -3.85
CA GLY A 71 24.70 31.12 -5.02
C GLY A 71 23.44 30.58 -5.68
N ALA A 72 23.59 29.89 -6.82
CA ALA A 72 22.45 29.37 -7.58
C ALA A 72 21.77 28.16 -6.92
N ALA A 73 22.46 27.48 -6.01
CA ALA A 73 22.02 26.25 -5.34
C ALA A 73 21.54 25.18 -6.34
N THR A 74 22.28 25.02 -7.44
CA THR A 74 21.97 23.99 -8.45
C THR A 74 22.17 22.61 -7.82
N ARG A 75 21.19 21.73 -8.04
CA ARG A 75 21.18 20.39 -7.45
C ARG A 75 21.44 19.35 -8.53
N THR A 76 22.37 18.45 -8.26
CA THR A 76 22.55 17.19 -9.00
C THR A 76 22.01 16.04 -8.17
N ASP A 77 21.18 15.19 -8.79
CA ASP A 77 20.59 14.02 -8.16
C ASP A 77 21.46 12.79 -8.47
N LEU A 78 21.99 12.15 -7.42
CA LEU A 78 22.76 10.91 -7.54
C LEU A 78 21.89 9.74 -7.06
N PRO A 79 21.67 8.69 -7.88
CA PRO A 79 20.81 7.58 -7.46
C PRO A 79 21.22 6.95 -6.13
N ALA A 80 20.25 6.77 -5.26
CA ALA A 80 20.41 6.18 -3.95
C ALA A 80 19.24 5.21 -3.70
N GLU A 81 19.51 3.92 -3.73
CA GLU A 81 18.49 2.89 -3.53
C GLU A 81 18.16 2.72 -2.04
N GLY A 82 17.66 3.77 -1.37
CA GLY A 82 17.39 3.74 0.07
C GLY A 82 18.65 3.97 0.91
N ALA A 83 19.47 4.95 0.52
CA ALA A 83 20.65 5.35 1.29
C ALA A 83 20.26 5.77 2.71
N TRP A 84 21.09 5.39 3.67
CA TRP A 84 20.88 5.69 5.09
C TRP A 84 22.04 6.50 5.67
N THR A 85 23.22 6.31 5.11
CA THR A 85 24.47 6.89 5.58
C THR A 85 25.41 7.15 4.41
N GLY A 86 26.47 7.93 4.64
CA GLY A 86 27.58 8.05 3.71
C GLY A 86 28.86 8.55 4.37
N ALA A 87 29.92 8.54 3.58
CA ALA A 87 31.23 9.10 3.89
C ALA A 87 31.83 9.72 2.61
N VAL A 88 32.84 10.58 2.79
CA VAL A 88 33.55 11.24 1.71
C VAL A 88 35.05 11.09 1.95
N ALA A 89 35.79 10.68 0.91
CA ALA A 89 37.24 10.60 0.92
C ALA A 89 37.77 10.58 -0.52
N ASP A 90 38.96 11.11 -0.78
CA ASP A 90 39.69 10.89 -2.03
C ASP A 90 40.27 9.46 -2.01
N LEU A 91 39.51 8.49 -2.51
CA LEU A 91 39.85 7.07 -2.40
C LEU A 91 41.01 6.69 -3.33
N ASN A 92 41.14 7.39 -4.45
CA ASN A 92 42.09 7.04 -5.51
C ASN A 92 43.32 7.98 -5.57
N GLY A 93 43.34 9.04 -4.77
CA GLY A 93 44.42 10.01 -4.68
C GLY A 93 44.49 11.00 -5.85
N ASP A 94 43.41 11.21 -6.59
CA ASP A 94 43.36 12.10 -7.76
C ASP A 94 43.07 13.57 -7.41
N GLY A 95 42.80 13.85 -6.13
CA GLY A 95 42.52 15.18 -5.61
C GLY A 95 41.05 15.59 -5.70
N TYR A 96 40.16 14.70 -6.14
CA TYR A 96 38.71 14.87 -6.10
C TYR A 96 38.15 13.92 -5.04
N ASP A 97 37.37 14.44 -4.10
CA ASP A 97 36.78 13.55 -3.11
C ASP A 97 35.69 12.68 -3.76
N ASP A 98 35.62 11.42 -3.35
CA ASP A 98 34.62 10.43 -3.76
C ASP A 98 33.50 10.33 -2.72
N LEU A 99 32.29 9.99 -3.15
CA LEU A 99 31.13 9.79 -2.28
C LEU A 99 30.85 8.29 -2.10
N ILE A 100 30.79 7.85 -0.84
CA ILE A 100 30.40 6.49 -0.47
C ILE A 100 29.02 6.54 0.17
N LEU A 101 28.06 5.81 -0.39
CA LEU A 101 26.70 5.69 0.12
C LEU A 101 26.44 4.27 0.65
N GLY A 102 26.00 4.18 1.90
CA GLY A 102 25.52 2.94 2.51
C GLY A 102 23.99 2.84 2.37
N MET A 103 23.52 1.78 1.71
CA MET A 103 22.10 1.52 1.49
C MET A 103 21.55 0.59 2.57
N ARG A 104 20.35 0.87 3.08
CA ARG A 104 19.75 0.09 4.16
C ARG A 104 18.54 -0.72 3.72
N ASN A 105 17.52 -0.04 3.21
CA ASN A 105 16.29 -0.63 2.68
C ASN A 105 15.66 0.36 1.70
N ASN A 106 15.11 -0.14 0.60
CA ASN A 106 14.47 0.64 -0.46
C ASN A 106 12.93 0.45 -0.53
N GLY A 107 12.34 -0.12 0.53
CA GLY A 107 10.91 -0.44 0.62
C GLY A 107 10.52 -1.84 0.14
N ILE A 108 11.49 -2.62 -0.33
CA ILE A 108 11.26 -3.97 -0.86
C ILE A 108 12.26 -4.95 -0.28
N ARG A 109 13.56 -4.61 -0.39
CA ARG A 109 14.63 -5.55 -0.08
C ARG A 109 15.69 -4.92 0.84
N PRO A 110 16.18 -5.67 1.84
CA PRO A 110 17.25 -5.23 2.73
C PRO A 110 18.67 -5.55 2.20
N ASP A 111 18.80 -6.39 1.18
CA ASP A 111 20.07 -6.90 0.63
C ASP A 111 20.68 -5.97 -0.43
N LEU A 112 20.72 -4.67 -0.14
CA LEU A 112 21.22 -3.65 -1.05
C LEU A 112 22.75 -3.54 -1.00
N ASN A 113 23.37 -3.12 -2.10
CA ASN A 113 24.81 -2.86 -2.12
C ASN A 113 25.10 -1.41 -1.70
N ALA A 114 26.25 -1.17 -1.08
CA ALA A 114 26.80 0.18 -0.99
C ALA A 114 27.28 0.64 -2.37
N THR A 115 27.25 1.95 -2.63
CA THR A 115 27.69 2.55 -3.90
C THR A 115 28.75 3.60 -3.65
N ILE A 116 29.85 3.53 -4.41
CA ILE A 116 30.88 4.56 -4.51
C ILE A 116 30.62 5.34 -5.79
N TYR A 117 30.56 6.67 -5.70
CA TYR A 117 30.58 7.59 -6.82
C TYR A 117 31.93 8.31 -6.85
N TYR A 118 32.73 8.03 -7.87
CA TYR A 118 34.06 8.61 -7.98
C TYR A 118 34.00 10.07 -8.47
N GLY A 119 34.67 10.94 -7.72
CA GLY A 119 34.92 12.33 -8.03
C GLY A 119 35.75 12.47 -9.32
N ALA A 120 35.59 13.62 -9.97
CA ALA A 120 36.32 13.94 -11.21
C ALA A 120 36.16 15.44 -11.56
N PRO A 121 36.94 15.96 -12.53
CA PRO A 121 36.82 17.34 -12.98
C PRO A 121 35.43 17.72 -13.54
N ASP A 122 34.67 16.75 -14.05
CA ASP A 122 33.30 16.91 -14.56
C ASP A 122 32.22 16.57 -13.51
N GLY A 123 32.60 16.38 -12.24
CA GLY A 123 31.69 16.09 -11.12
C GLY A 123 31.42 14.61 -10.87
N MET A 124 30.65 14.30 -9.83
CA MET A 124 30.19 12.94 -9.52
C MET A 124 29.04 12.54 -10.46
N SER A 125 29.05 11.30 -10.96
CA SER A 125 27.96 10.76 -11.79
C SER A 125 27.96 9.24 -11.84
N GLU A 126 26.86 8.64 -12.31
CA GLU A 126 26.73 7.21 -12.55
C GLU A 126 27.74 6.63 -13.55
N ARG A 127 28.42 7.48 -14.33
CA ARG A 127 29.45 7.05 -15.30
C ARG A 127 30.67 6.44 -14.59
N ARG A 128 30.98 6.89 -13.38
CA ARG A 128 32.12 6.44 -12.57
C ARG A 128 31.62 6.01 -11.21
N GLN A 129 31.10 4.79 -11.14
CA GLN A 129 30.62 4.20 -9.90
C GLN A 129 31.07 2.75 -9.73
N GLN A 130 31.08 2.30 -8.47
CA GLN A 130 31.32 0.92 -8.11
C GLN A 130 30.40 0.50 -6.97
N GLN A 131 29.87 -0.73 -7.03
CA GLN A 131 29.08 -1.30 -5.95
C GLN A 131 29.90 -2.27 -5.09
N LEU A 132 29.66 -2.24 -3.78
CA LEU A 132 30.25 -3.16 -2.80
C LEU A 132 29.15 -3.97 -2.09
N PRO A 133 29.34 -5.29 -1.87
CA PRO A 133 28.33 -6.15 -1.25
C PRO A 133 28.22 -5.88 0.25
N VAL A 134 27.36 -4.92 0.63
CA VAL A 134 27.17 -4.45 2.01
C VAL A 134 25.66 -4.29 2.32
N PRO A 135 24.93 -5.39 2.54
CA PRO A 135 23.51 -5.37 2.83
C PRO A 135 23.19 -4.68 4.16
N GLN A 136 22.03 -4.04 4.29
CA GLN A 136 21.58 -3.38 5.52
C GLN A 136 22.68 -2.50 6.17
N CYS A 137 23.27 -1.60 5.38
CA CYS A 137 24.33 -0.74 5.88
C CYS A 137 23.76 0.31 6.86
N GLU A 138 24.25 0.30 8.10
CA GLU A 138 23.85 1.23 9.16
C GLU A 138 24.81 2.43 9.27
N SER A 139 26.09 2.23 8.94
CA SER A 139 27.12 3.27 9.00
C SER A 139 28.33 2.91 8.14
N VAL A 140 29.09 3.92 7.72
CA VAL A 140 30.32 3.77 6.92
C VAL A 140 31.37 4.77 7.38
N ALA A 141 32.63 4.35 7.43
CA ALA A 141 33.80 5.19 7.64
C ALA A 141 34.89 4.86 6.61
N ALA A 142 35.64 5.87 6.17
CA ALA A 142 36.76 5.75 5.26
C ALA A 142 38.05 6.22 5.96
N ALA A 143 39.09 5.40 5.97
CA ALA A 143 40.35 5.67 6.69
C ALA A 143 41.45 4.69 6.27
N ASP A 144 42.73 5.02 6.45
CA ASP A 144 43.86 4.13 6.19
C ASP A 144 44.18 3.25 7.41
N PHE A 145 43.47 2.13 7.56
CA PHE A 145 43.57 1.30 8.77
C PHE A 145 44.84 0.44 8.80
N ASP A 146 45.42 0.15 7.63
CA ASP A 146 46.61 -0.70 7.48
C ASP A 146 47.92 0.06 7.16
N GLY A 147 47.82 1.39 6.99
CA GLY A 147 48.94 2.32 6.85
C GLY A 147 49.64 2.24 5.49
N ASP A 148 48.95 1.77 4.45
CA ASP A 148 49.51 1.63 3.10
C ASP A 148 49.40 2.93 2.27
N GLY A 149 48.75 3.95 2.82
CA GLY A 149 48.53 5.26 2.20
C GLY A 149 47.30 5.32 1.31
N ARG A 150 46.45 4.29 1.27
CA ARG A 150 45.19 4.25 0.54
C ARG A 150 44.04 4.14 1.54
N PRO A 151 42.99 4.97 1.43
CA PRO A 151 41.83 4.81 2.31
C PRO A 151 41.15 3.45 2.10
N ASP A 152 40.91 2.75 3.20
CA ASP A 152 40.04 1.58 3.31
C ASP A 152 38.60 1.99 3.65
N LEU A 153 37.66 1.05 3.56
CA LEU A 153 36.26 1.28 3.91
C LEU A 153 35.77 0.29 4.96
N ALA A 154 35.28 0.81 6.10
CA ALA A 154 34.64 0.05 7.15
C ALA A 154 33.12 0.31 7.16
N PHE A 155 32.32 -0.76 7.18
CA PHE A 155 30.86 -0.71 7.16
C PHE A 155 30.26 -1.47 8.34
N ALA A 156 29.30 -0.85 9.01
CA ALA A 156 28.41 -1.55 9.95
C ALA A 156 27.25 -2.14 9.15
N SER A 157 27.13 -3.46 9.14
CA SER A 157 26.21 -4.20 8.27
C SER A 157 25.71 -5.45 8.99
N GLN A 158 24.39 -5.63 9.04
CA GLN A 158 23.74 -6.80 9.67
C GLN A 158 24.21 -7.10 11.12
N GLY A 159 24.58 -6.06 11.87
CA GLY A 159 25.08 -6.19 13.24
C GLY A 159 26.54 -6.67 13.35
N ALA A 160 27.29 -6.71 12.25
CA ALA A 160 28.71 -7.01 12.20
C ALA A 160 29.48 -5.85 11.52
N LEU A 161 30.82 -5.92 11.59
CA LEU A 161 31.71 -4.98 10.91
C LEU A 161 32.31 -5.65 9.69
N ARG A 162 32.20 -4.99 8.53
CA ARG A 162 32.76 -5.44 7.25
C ARG A 162 33.75 -4.41 6.73
N ILE A 163 34.99 -4.84 6.46
CA ILE A 163 36.06 -3.94 5.99
C ILE A 163 36.53 -4.37 4.59
N PHE A 164 36.63 -3.40 3.69
CA PHE A 164 37.26 -3.54 2.39
C PHE A 164 38.60 -2.82 2.42
N PHE A 165 39.68 -3.59 2.39
CA PHE A 165 41.03 -3.04 2.26
C PHE A 165 41.31 -2.70 0.80
N GLN A 166 41.73 -1.47 0.55
CA GLN A 166 42.01 -1.05 -0.82
C GLN A 166 43.28 -1.75 -1.34
N SER A 167 43.32 -1.98 -2.65
CA SER A 167 44.49 -2.54 -3.33
C SER A 167 45.04 -1.55 -4.37
N GLU A 168 46.15 -1.89 -5.00
CA GLU A 168 46.63 -1.14 -6.17
C GLU A 168 45.63 -1.14 -7.35
N LEU A 169 44.67 -2.08 -7.36
CA LEU A 169 43.59 -2.16 -8.34
C LEU A 169 42.31 -1.42 -7.88
N GLY A 170 42.34 -0.78 -6.71
CA GLY A 170 41.17 -0.21 -6.05
C GLY A 170 40.45 -1.23 -5.15
N PHE A 171 39.15 -1.02 -4.93
CA PHE A 171 38.33 -1.93 -4.14
C PHE A 171 37.95 -3.18 -4.93
N GLU A 172 38.24 -4.36 -4.37
CA GLU A 172 37.87 -5.64 -4.96
C GLU A 172 36.70 -6.24 -4.16
N PRO A 173 35.52 -6.52 -4.77
CA PRO A 173 34.32 -6.93 -4.02
C PRO A 173 34.44 -8.22 -3.19
N GLN A 174 35.46 -9.04 -3.43
CA GLN A 174 35.74 -10.28 -2.71
C GLN A 174 36.87 -10.15 -1.67
N ARG A 175 37.62 -9.03 -1.69
CA ARG A 175 38.70 -8.76 -0.75
C ARG A 175 38.14 -8.05 0.48
N VAL A 176 37.44 -8.83 1.29
CA VAL A 176 36.68 -8.34 2.44
C VAL A 176 37.09 -9.06 3.72
N VAL A 177 37.07 -8.35 4.83
CA VAL A 177 37.26 -8.89 6.18
C VAL A 177 35.99 -8.63 6.98
N ASP A 178 35.34 -9.70 7.41
CA ASP A 178 34.20 -9.63 8.33
C ASP A 178 34.68 -9.88 9.76
N LEU A 179 34.32 -8.97 10.67
CA LEU A 179 34.63 -9.03 12.09
C LEU A 179 33.33 -9.09 12.89
N ASP A 180 33.28 -10.01 13.86
CA ASP A 180 32.15 -10.17 14.80
C ASP A 180 32.15 -9.06 15.86
N ILE A 181 32.02 -7.83 15.39
CA ILE A 181 31.95 -6.60 16.18
C ILE A 181 30.57 -6.00 15.96
N ALA A 182 29.78 -5.95 17.04
CA ALA A 182 28.46 -5.32 17.02
C ALA A 182 28.59 -3.80 16.86
N ALA A 183 28.44 -3.32 15.63
CA ALA A 183 28.52 -1.91 15.26
C ALA A 183 27.17 -1.36 14.80
N GLU A 184 26.84 -0.14 15.21
CA GLU A 184 25.69 0.61 14.69
C GLU A 184 26.15 1.93 14.04
N GLN A 185 27.10 2.64 14.66
CA GLN A 185 27.69 3.86 14.13
C GLN A 185 29.22 3.79 14.15
N LEU A 186 29.83 4.31 13.10
CA LEU A 186 31.28 4.29 12.86
C LEU A 186 31.82 5.71 12.69
N ALA A 187 33.02 5.93 13.19
CA ALA A 187 33.88 7.06 12.84
C ALA A 187 35.33 6.58 12.82
N ALA A 188 36.21 7.25 12.07
CA ALA A 188 37.59 6.82 11.94
C ALA A 188 38.57 8.00 11.88
N GLY A 189 39.81 7.72 12.29
CA GLY A 189 40.96 8.63 12.24
C GLY A 189 42.07 8.16 13.18
N ASP A 190 43.30 8.61 12.95
CA ASP A 190 44.47 8.32 13.78
C ASP A 190 44.37 9.00 15.18
N LEU A 191 43.81 8.27 16.15
CA LEU A 191 43.49 8.81 17.48
C LEU A 191 44.71 8.78 18.42
N ASP A 192 45.62 7.83 18.24
CA ASP A 192 46.83 7.70 19.07
C ASP A 192 48.10 8.27 18.41
N CYS A 193 47.98 8.77 17.18
CA CYS A 193 49.04 9.35 16.37
C CYS A 193 50.17 8.36 16.05
N ASP A 194 49.85 7.08 15.86
CA ASP A 194 50.81 6.03 15.50
C ASP A 194 50.98 5.86 13.98
N GLY A 195 50.19 6.57 13.18
CA GLY A 195 50.24 6.56 11.72
C GLY A 195 49.32 5.53 11.07
N TYR A 196 48.49 4.86 11.86
CA TYR A 196 47.39 4.03 11.38
C TYR A 196 46.07 4.65 11.84
N ASP A 197 45.09 4.75 10.95
CA ASP A 197 43.78 5.24 11.38
C ASP A 197 43.10 4.20 12.30
N ASP A 198 42.42 4.69 13.34
CA ASP A 198 41.67 3.89 14.29
C ASP A 198 40.17 3.92 13.96
N LEU A 199 39.43 2.90 14.42
CA LEU A 199 37.99 2.81 14.21
C LEU A 199 37.23 2.96 15.53
N VAL A 200 36.40 3.99 15.63
CA VAL A 200 35.43 4.19 16.71
C VAL A 200 34.14 3.46 16.35
N VAL A 201 33.73 2.53 17.21
CA VAL A 201 32.48 1.81 17.09
C VAL A 201 31.56 2.20 18.23
N ARG A 202 30.38 2.70 17.88
CA ARG A 202 29.26 2.91 18.80
C ARG A 202 28.21 1.83 18.58
N SER A 203 27.87 1.12 19.66
CA SER A 203 26.85 0.08 19.68
C SER A 203 25.44 0.67 19.84
N ALA A 204 24.41 -0.12 19.52
CA ALA A 204 23.00 0.27 19.69
C ALA A 204 22.62 0.64 21.13
N ALA A 205 23.30 0.06 22.13
CA ALA A 205 23.11 0.41 23.54
C ALA A 205 23.83 1.73 23.93
N GLY A 206 24.59 2.33 23.02
CA GLY A 206 25.33 3.57 23.21
C GLY A 206 26.76 3.38 23.74
N GLY A 207 27.21 2.14 23.97
CA GLY A 207 28.60 1.84 24.34
C GLY A 207 29.56 2.21 23.21
N VAL A 208 30.74 2.75 23.57
CA VAL A 208 31.76 3.22 22.63
C VAL A 208 33.08 2.49 22.87
N THR A 209 33.57 1.84 21.81
CA THR A 209 34.84 1.10 21.80
C THR A 209 35.68 1.60 20.63
N VAL A 210 36.96 1.84 20.88
CA VAL A 210 37.95 2.17 19.84
C VAL A 210 38.73 0.90 19.53
N TYR A 211 38.75 0.53 18.25
CA TYR A 211 39.60 -0.53 17.73
C TYR A 211 40.80 0.12 17.05
N TRP A 212 41.98 -0.15 17.57
CA TRP A 212 43.19 0.54 17.13
C TRP A 212 43.67 0.00 15.78
N GLY A 213 44.21 0.86 14.92
CA GLY A 213 44.81 0.56 13.62
C GLY A 213 46.22 -0.03 13.70
N GLY A 214 46.71 -0.60 12.60
CA GLY A 214 48.07 -1.14 12.49
C GLY A 214 48.31 -1.93 11.22
N ALA A 215 49.54 -2.41 10.99
CA ALA A 215 49.99 -3.05 9.73
C ALA A 215 49.18 -4.25 9.17
N GLY A 216 48.15 -4.73 9.87
CA GLY A 216 47.20 -5.73 9.36
C GLY A 216 45.75 -5.26 9.39
N GLY A 217 45.53 -3.95 9.51
CA GLY A 217 44.23 -3.32 9.69
C GLY A 217 43.69 -3.39 11.12
N ILE A 218 42.37 -3.25 11.22
CA ILE A 218 41.59 -3.36 12.46
C ILE A 218 41.59 -4.80 12.99
N ASN A 219 41.80 -4.96 14.31
CA ASN A 219 41.79 -6.25 15.00
C ASN A 219 40.90 -6.18 16.27
N PRO A 220 39.92 -7.09 16.44
CA PRO A 220 39.05 -7.12 17.62
C PRO A 220 39.78 -7.21 18.97
N ASP A 221 40.95 -7.86 19.02
CA ASP A 221 41.74 -8.02 20.25
C ASP A 221 42.53 -6.75 20.62
N ARG A 222 42.63 -5.78 19.70
CA ARG A 222 43.32 -4.52 19.89
C ARG A 222 42.31 -3.39 20.04
N ALA A 223 41.61 -3.39 21.17
CA ALA A 223 40.54 -2.42 21.44
C ALA A 223 40.61 -1.85 22.85
N THR A 224 40.08 -0.64 23.03
CA THR A 224 39.82 -0.01 24.33
C THR A 224 38.37 0.39 24.42
N VAL A 225 37.70 -0.01 25.50
CA VAL A 225 36.33 0.45 25.82
C VAL A 225 36.42 1.80 26.52
N PHE A 226 35.88 2.84 25.89
CA PHE A 226 35.87 4.20 26.43
C PHE A 226 34.57 4.52 27.17
N PHE A 227 33.46 3.89 26.77
CA PHE A 227 32.18 4.03 27.42
C PHE A 227 31.44 2.69 27.42
N GLU A 228 31.08 2.21 28.61
CA GLU A 228 30.30 0.98 28.75
C GLU A 228 28.82 1.25 28.40
N PRO A 229 28.16 0.35 27.66
CA PRO A 229 26.74 0.48 27.36
C PRO A 229 25.90 0.40 28.63
N ASP A 230 24.76 1.11 28.66
CA ASP A 230 23.76 0.95 29.72
C ASP A 230 23.00 -0.38 29.50
N PRO A 231 23.13 -1.38 30.39
CA PRO A 231 22.53 -2.69 30.21
C PRO A 231 21.00 -2.69 30.32
N GLU A 232 20.37 -1.65 30.88
CA GLU A 232 18.91 -1.56 31.03
C GLU A 232 18.21 -0.80 29.88
N ARG A 233 18.96 -0.25 28.92
CA ARG A 233 18.36 0.45 27.78
C ARG A 233 17.64 -0.56 26.88
N PRO A 234 16.31 -0.47 26.72
CA PRO A 234 15.57 -1.37 25.83
C PRO A 234 16.10 -1.20 24.40
N ARG A 235 16.33 -2.31 23.69
CA ARG A 235 16.49 -2.24 22.24
C ARG A 235 15.17 -1.71 21.66
N PRO A 236 15.19 -0.72 20.75
CA PRO A 236 13.96 -0.24 20.14
C PRO A 236 13.43 -1.30 19.16
N SER A 237 12.77 -2.33 19.67
CA SER A 237 11.97 -3.27 18.87
C SER A 237 11.17 -4.21 19.77
N ASP A 238 10.07 -3.77 20.37
CA ASP A 238 9.10 -4.72 20.99
C ASP A 238 7.66 -4.18 21.11
N GLY A 239 7.26 -3.14 20.36
CA GLY A 239 5.88 -2.66 20.47
C GLY A 239 5.36 -1.71 19.41
N ALA A 240 6.13 -1.39 18.37
CA ALA A 240 5.59 -0.66 17.24
C ALA A 240 4.83 -1.65 16.34
N VAL A 241 3.54 -1.41 16.14
CA VAL A 241 2.71 -2.15 15.19
C VAL A 241 3.36 -2.03 13.80
N GLN A 242 3.88 -3.14 13.27
CA GLN A 242 4.58 -3.18 11.98
C GLN A 242 3.59 -3.28 10.80
N TYR A 243 2.74 -2.27 10.66
CA TYR A 243 2.03 -2.05 9.40
C TYR A 243 1.88 -0.54 9.15
N ALA A 244 2.95 0.00 8.60
CA ALA A 244 3.18 1.32 8.03
C ALA A 244 4.64 1.28 7.56
N GLU A 245 5.01 2.01 6.51
CA GLU A 245 6.43 2.28 6.24
C GLU A 245 7.00 3.14 7.38
N HIS A 246 7.36 2.48 8.49
CA HIS A 246 7.88 3.14 9.67
C HIS A 246 9.29 3.61 9.37
N VAL A 247 9.41 4.92 9.24
CA VAL A 247 10.70 5.57 9.08
C VAL A 247 11.33 5.76 10.45
N GLU A 248 12.36 4.96 10.71
CA GLU A 248 13.11 5.00 11.96
C GLU A 248 13.73 6.40 12.18
N GLU A 249 13.72 6.87 13.42
CA GLU A 249 14.35 8.13 13.80
C GLU A 249 15.85 8.12 13.54
N ALA A 250 16.42 9.27 13.16
CA ALA A 250 17.87 9.42 13.11
C ALA A 250 18.48 9.18 14.51
N LYS A 251 19.61 8.49 14.56
CA LYS A 251 20.34 8.13 15.79
C LYS A 251 21.55 9.04 15.98
N PRO A 252 22.03 9.24 17.22
CA PRO A 252 23.24 10.01 17.44
C PRO A 252 24.43 9.34 16.75
N LEU A 253 25.22 10.12 16.02
CA LEU A 253 26.36 9.64 15.27
C LEU A 253 27.54 9.35 16.19
N ALA A 254 28.40 8.42 15.78
CA ALA A 254 29.76 8.38 16.30
C ALA A 254 30.52 9.55 15.68
N GLY A 255 31.28 10.29 16.48
CA GLY A 255 32.01 11.46 16.01
C GLY A 255 33.40 11.54 16.62
N ILE A 256 34.35 12.00 15.83
CA ILE A 256 35.70 12.37 16.26
C ILE A 256 35.86 13.84 15.91
N VAL A 257 36.29 14.63 16.89
CA VAL A 257 36.58 16.05 16.68
C VAL A 257 37.99 16.40 17.12
N GLN A 258 38.68 17.22 16.35
CA GLN A 258 40.01 17.71 16.70
C GLN A 258 39.87 19.02 17.47
N LEU A 259 40.43 19.08 18.68
CA LEU A 259 40.48 20.31 19.47
C LEU A 259 41.89 20.50 20.02
N ASN A 260 42.48 21.68 19.79
CA ASN A 260 43.84 22.00 20.24
C ASN A 260 44.89 20.96 19.81
N GLY A 261 44.70 20.34 18.64
CA GLY A 261 45.60 19.30 18.13
C GLY A 261 45.47 17.94 18.81
N LEU A 262 44.43 17.70 19.59
CA LEU A 262 44.10 16.37 20.15
C LEU A 262 42.73 15.87 19.66
N PRO A 263 42.61 14.58 19.30
CA PRO A 263 41.34 13.99 18.94
C PRO A 263 40.47 13.73 20.18
N HIS A 264 39.19 14.00 20.04
CA HIS A 264 38.17 13.79 21.08
C HIS A 264 37.04 12.94 20.53
N LEU A 265 36.59 11.98 21.33
CA LEU A 265 35.39 11.19 21.05
C LEU A 265 34.14 11.99 21.45
N PHE A 266 33.17 12.05 20.56
CA PHE A 266 31.84 12.60 20.84
C PHE A 266 30.94 11.57 21.52
N LEU A 267 30.55 11.86 22.76
CA LEU A 267 29.68 11.00 23.57
C LEU A 267 28.40 11.77 23.97
N PRO A 268 27.33 11.69 23.17
CA PRO A 268 26.07 12.36 23.48
C PRO A 268 25.31 11.65 24.60
N ARG A 269 24.77 12.43 25.53
CA ARG A 269 23.85 12.01 26.60
C ARG A 269 22.50 12.73 26.45
N SER A 270 21.55 12.42 27.32
CA SER A 270 20.20 12.98 27.23
C SER A 270 20.16 14.51 27.39
N GLN A 271 20.99 15.07 28.28
CA GLN A 271 21.02 16.50 28.63
C GLN A 271 22.40 17.17 28.46
N SER A 272 23.41 16.40 28.07
CA SER A 272 24.78 16.89 27.95
C SER A 272 25.53 16.13 26.86
N VAL A 273 26.67 16.68 26.46
CA VAL A 273 27.66 16.02 25.62
C VAL A 273 28.96 15.95 26.38
N THR A 274 29.60 14.79 26.32
CA THR A 274 30.99 14.63 26.75
C THR A 274 31.88 14.55 25.52
N LEU A 275 32.85 15.46 25.39
CA LEU A 275 33.97 15.34 24.45
C LEU A 275 35.17 14.77 25.21
N LEU A 276 35.53 13.54 24.88
CA LEU A 276 36.54 12.78 25.63
C LEU A 276 37.86 12.73 24.85
N PRO A 277 38.92 13.43 25.30
CA PRO A 277 40.21 13.38 24.61
C PRO A 277 40.80 11.98 24.65
N VAL A 278 41.38 11.56 23.53
CA VAL A 278 42.11 10.30 23.42
C VAL A 278 43.59 10.57 23.53
N GLY A 279 44.23 9.98 24.54
CA GLY A 279 45.68 10.04 24.72
C GLY A 279 46.40 9.09 23.75
N LYS A 280 47.64 9.43 23.39
CA LYS A 280 48.54 8.55 22.62
C LYS A 280 48.83 7.21 23.30
N ASP A 281 48.60 7.15 24.61
CA ASP A 281 48.68 5.92 25.40
C ASP A 281 47.38 5.09 25.33
N ARG A 282 46.43 5.45 24.46
CA ARG A 282 45.16 4.77 24.22
C ARG A 282 44.16 4.82 25.38
N HIS A 283 44.33 5.80 26.28
CA HIS A 283 43.49 6.00 27.44
C HIS A 283 42.74 7.34 27.39
N PRO A 284 41.57 7.43 28.05
CA PRO A 284 40.82 8.69 28.12
C PRO A 284 41.54 9.74 28.97
N GLY A 285 41.60 10.96 28.45
CA GLY A 285 42.00 12.14 29.21
C GLY A 285 40.83 12.80 29.96
N PRO A 286 41.04 14.00 30.54
CA PRO A 286 39.99 14.73 31.25
C PRO A 286 38.88 15.19 30.28
N PRO A 287 37.61 14.81 30.51
CA PRO A 287 36.52 15.15 29.60
C PRO A 287 36.17 16.64 29.62
N LEU A 288 35.73 17.15 28.48
CA LEU A 288 34.98 18.40 28.36
C LEU A 288 33.48 18.07 28.35
N GLU A 289 32.73 18.60 29.31
CA GLU A 289 31.28 18.41 29.42
C GLU A 289 30.56 19.71 29.06
N LEU A 290 29.57 19.62 28.18
CA LEU A 290 28.76 20.76 27.73
C LEU A 290 27.26 20.43 27.80
N PHE A 291 26.42 21.42 28.13
CA PHE A 291 24.97 21.28 28.18
C PHE A 291 24.35 21.37 26.79
N CYS A 292 24.11 20.20 26.20
CA CYS A 292 23.44 20.09 24.91
C CYS A 292 22.46 18.92 24.98
N SER A 293 21.17 19.23 25.13
CA SER A 293 20.16 18.17 25.25
C SER A 293 19.94 17.49 23.90
N ARG A 294 19.90 16.15 23.91
CA ARG A 294 19.61 15.34 22.70
C ARG A 294 20.52 15.70 21.52
N ALA A 295 21.81 15.85 21.77
CA ALA A 295 22.81 16.05 20.73
C ALA A 295 22.89 14.83 19.80
N MET A 296 22.95 15.10 18.50
CA MET A 296 22.94 14.09 17.44
C MET A 296 24.29 13.97 16.76
N ALA A 297 24.95 15.10 16.51
CA ALA A 297 26.25 15.18 15.88
C ALA A 297 26.99 16.45 16.32
N VAL A 298 28.29 16.50 16.04
CA VAL A 298 29.15 17.64 16.31
C VAL A 298 30.11 17.85 15.15
N SER A 299 30.42 19.10 14.84
CA SER A 299 31.46 19.49 13.91
C SER A 299 32.27 20.65 14.48
N VAL A 300 33.48 20.84 13.98
CA VAL A 300 34.43 21.87 14.43
C VAL A 300 34.83 22.75 13.27
N GLY A 301 34.95 24.05 13.53
CA GLY A 301 35.58 24.99 12.61
C GLY A 301 35.58 26.40 13.19
N ASP A 302 36.40 27.28 12.62
CA ASP A 302 36.47 28.69 13.02
C ASP A 302 35.30 29.46 12.38
N VAL A 303 34.15 29.47 13.05
CA VAL A 303 32.90 30.03 12.51
C VAL A 303 32.95 31.56 12.51
N ASN A 304 33.64 32.20 13.45
CA ASN A 304 33.73 33.66 13.52
C ASN A 304 35.03 34.23 12.91
N GLY A 305 35.97 33.39 12.47
CA GLY A 305 37.24 33.81 11.86
C GLY A 305 38.24 34.41 12.85
N ASP A 306 38.15 34.07 14.15
CA ASP A 306 39.02 34.59 15.21
C ASP A 306 40.28 33.74 15.45
N GLY A 307 40.39 32.60 14.76
CA GLY A 307 41.50 31.66 14.82
C GLY A 307 41.38 30.60 15.91
N TYR A 308 40.27 30.54 16.64
CA TYR A 308 39.95 29.44 17.56
C TYR A 308 38.91 28.50 16.95
N ASP A 309 39.02 27.21 17.28
CA ASP A 309 38.02 26.22 16.91
C ASP A 309 36.70 26.48 17.67
N ASP A 310 35.60 26.64 16.93
CA ASP A 310 34.25 26.65 17.48
C ASP A 310 33.61 25.27 17.38
N LEU A 311 32.78 24.92 18.36
CA LEU A 311 32.03 23.67 18.39
C LEU A 311 30.60 23.91 17.94
N VAL A 312 30.15 23.17 16.95
CA VAL A 312 28.77 23.25 16.45
C VAL A 312 28.08 21.92 16.66
N PHE A 313 26.97 21.92 17.39
CA PHE A 313 26.17 20.74 17.69
C PHE A 313 24.85 20.77 16.94
N ALA A 314 24.57 19.72 16.16
CA ALA A 314 23.20 19.40 15.78
C ALA A 314 22.50 18.79 16.99
N CYS A 315 21.50 19.46 17.52
CA CYS A 315 20.72 18.95 18.65
C CYS A 315 19.23 19.26 18.52
N ARG A 316 18.46 18.60 19.39
CA ARG A 316 17.01 18.81 19.54
C ARG A 316 16.72 19.38 20.93
N ASP A 317 17.52 20.36 21.32
CA ASP A 317 17.39 21.08 22.59
C ASP A 317 16.32 22.16 22.46
N LEU A 318 15.70 22.58 23.57
CA LEU A 318 14.63 23.58 23.54
C LEU A 318 15.13 24.94 24.01
N ASP A 319 15.02 25.95 23.15
CA ASP A 319 15.14 27.37 23.51
C ASP A 319 13.79 28.07 23.32
N ASN A 320 13.23 28.58 24.41
CA ASN A 320 11.91 29.24 24.41
C ASN A 320 10.81 28.43 23.67
N GLU A 321 10.74 27.12 23.95
CA GLU A 321 9.80 26.14 23.38
C GLU A 321 10.04 25.75 21.90
N SER A 322 11.06 26.30 21.24
CA SER A 322 11.47 25.90 19.89
C SER A 322 12.72 25.03 19.93
N GLU A 323 12.80 24.03 19.05
CA GLU A 323 14.04 23.26 18.92
C GLU A 323 15.18 24.14 18.39
N CYS A 324 16.39 23.91 18.88
CA CYS A 324 17.59 24.61 18.44
C CYS A 324 18.83 23.71 18.46
N SER A 325 19.79 24.10 17.62
CA SER A 325 21.17 23.64 17.57
C SER A 325 22.08 24.70 18.20
N TRP A 326 23.30 24.36 18.60
CA TRP A 326 24.16 25.30 19.33
C TRP A 326 25.51 25.50 18.66
N ILE A 327 25.99 26.74 18.66
CA ILE A 327 27.42 27.06 18.49
C ILE A 327 27.97 27.40 19.86
N TYR A 328 29.04 26.73 20.25
CA TYR A 328 29.89 27.08 21.39
C TYR A 328 31.15 27.76 20.88
N TRP A 329 31.30 29.03 21.25
CA TRP A 329 32.39 29.86 20.75
C TRP A 329 33.70 29.55 21.47
N GLY A 330 34.71 29.17 20.69
CA GLY A 330 36.07 28.92 21.14
C GLY A 330 36.75 30.19 21.66
N GLY A 331 37.90 30.02 22.28
CA GLY A 331 38.71 31.15 22.74
C GLY A 331 39.86 30.70 23.61
N GLN A 332 40.64 31.68 24.07
CA GLN A 332 41.83 31.43 24.89
C GLN A 332 41.54 30.63 26.17
N ASP A 333 40.36 30.82 26.77
CA ASP A 333 39.93 30.15 28.00
C ASP A 333 39.14 28.85 27.72
N GLY A 334 39.03 28.43 26.47
CA GLY A 334 38.24 27.27 26.04
C GLY A 334 36.75 27.58 25.88
N PHE A 335 35.92 26.56 26.10
CA PHE A 335 34.47 26.60 25.91
C PHE A 335 33.74 26.86 27.24
N ASP A 336 32.70 27.69 27.21
CA ASP A 336 31.88 28.02 28.38
C ASP A 336 30.40 28.16 27.99
N GLU A 337 29.51 27.81 28.92
CA GLU A 337 28.06 27.80 28.72
C GLU A 337 27.43 29.17 28.48
N THR A 338 28.11 30.25 28.90
CA THR A 338 27.64 31.62 28.63
C THR A 338 28.09 32.14 27.27
N ARG A 339 28.99 31.43 26.59
CA ARG A 339 29.55 31.79 25.28
C ARG A 339 29.02 30.84 24.20
N ARG A 340 27.69 30.81 24.05
CA ARG A 340 27.02 30.03 23.01
C ARG A 340 25.90 30.80 22.33
N THR A 341 25.63 30.45 21.07
CA THR A 341 24.54 31.03 20.26
C THR A 341 23.59 29.93 19.80
N PRO A 342 22.26 30.08 19.99
CA PRO A 342 21.30 29.14 19.45
C PRO A 342 21.11 29.36 17.94
N LEU A 343 20.99 28.26 17.20
CA LEU A 343 20.57 28.22 15.81
C LEU A 343 19.20 27.57 15.74
N ASN A 344 18.22 28.27 15.16
CA ASN A 344 16.88 27.74 15.01
C ASN A 344 16.91 26.49 14.10
N SER A 345 16.55 25.33 14.62
CA SER A 345 16.61 24.10 13.87
C SER A 345 15.52 23.16 14.32
N HIS A 346 14.97 22.37 13.41
CA HIS A 346 13.94 21.40 13.72
C HIS A 346 14.42 20.00 13.35
N ARG A 347 14.44 19.11 14.33
CA ARG A 347 14.90 17.73 14.17
C ARG A 347 16.25 17.64 13.46
N ALA A 348 17.21 18.47 13.88
CA ALA A 348 18.59 18.34 13.42
C ALA A 348 19.11 16.92 13.73
N CYS A 349 19.87 16.36 12.80
CA CYS A 349 20.39 14.99 12.89
C CYS A 349 21.87 14.86 12.53
N ASP A 350 22.41 15.81 11.77
CA ASP A 350 23.83 15.87 11.43
C ASP A 350 24.24 17.34 11.21
N VAL A 351 25.54 17.64 11.29
CA VAL A 351 26.09 18.98 11.10
C VAL A 351 27.46 18.91 10.41
N ALA A 352 27.69 19.86 9.50
CA ALA A 352 29.00 20.10 8.91
C ALA A 352 29.36 21.59 9.01
N VAL A 353 30.65 21.89 9.06
CA VAL A 353 31.18 23.24 9.17
C VAL A 353 32.30 23.42 8.14
N ALA A 354 32.18 24.41 7.26
CA ALA A 354 33.21 24.77 6.29
C ALA A 354 33.00 26.18 5.74
N ASP A 355 34.08 26.85 5.33
CA ASP A 355 33.99 28.13 4.64
C ASP A 355 33.51 27.92 3.20
N LEU A 356 32.19 27.99 2.97
CA LEU A 356 31.58 27.87 1.65
C LEU A 356 31.69 29.17 0.86
N SER A 357 31.82 30.30 1.57
CA SER A 357 31.86 31.64 0.99
C SER A 357 33.26 32.10 0.56
N GLY A 358 34.32 31.46 1.06
CA GLY A 358 35.72 31.87 0.89
C GLY A 358 36.08 33.13 1.68
N ASN A 359 35.33 33.47 2.74
CA ASN A 359 35.52 34.70 3.52
C ASN A 359 36.43 34.50 4.76
N GLY A 360 36.90 33.27 4.98
CA GLY A 360 37.72 32.86 6.12
C GLY A 360 36.94 32.62 7.41
N CYS A 361 35.60 32.57 7.36
CA CYS A 361 34.71 32.21 8.45
C CYS A 361 33.93 30.96 8.02
N ALA A 362 33.90 29.93 8.85
CA ALA A 362 33.25 28.68 8.49
C ALA A 362 31.72 28.79 8.61
N ASP A 363 31.01 28.56 7.50
CA ASP A 363 29.56 28.47 7.47
C ASP A 363 29.08 27.18 8.16
N VAL A 364 27.88 27.22 8.73
CA VAL A 364 27.29 26.07 9.44
C VAL A 364 26.20 25.44 8.60
N ILE A 365 26.30 24.14 8.34
CA ILE A 365 25.31 23.36 7.59
C ILE A 365 24.62 22.38 8.54
N LEU A 366 23.31 22.55 8.76
CA LEU A 366 22.50 21.65 9.59
C LEU A 366 21.65 20.74 8.71
N CYS A 367 21.84 19.43 8.88
CA CYS A 367 21.01 18.39 8.28
C CYS A 367 19.76 18.16 9.12
N GLN A 368 18.59 18.31 8.51
CA GLN A 368 17.31 18.12 9.19
C GLN A 368 16.54 16.95 8.57
N THR A 369 16.03 16.07 9.42
CA THR A 369 15.17 14.94 9.01
C THR A 369 13.73 15.42 8.80
N HIS A 370 12.84 14.51 8.44
CA HIS A 370 11.43 14.76 8.16
C HIS A 370 10.69 15.55 9.26
N THR A 371 9.59 16.18 8.90
CA THR A 371 8.62 16.79 9.83
C THR A 371 7.59 15.75 10.28
N PRO A 372 6.69 16.05 11.24
CA PRO A 372 5.62 15.12 11.59
C PRO A 372 4.76 14.68 10.39
N ASP A 373 4.60 15.56 9.38
CA ASP A 373 3.63 15.38 8.30
C ASP A 373 4.27 15.14 6.92
N SER A 374 5.57 15.39 6.77
CA SER A 374 6.26 15.37 5.48
C SER A 374 7.68 14.85 5.62
N TYR A 375 8.07 13.91 4.77
CA TYR A 375 9.46 13.52 4.54
C TYR A 375 10.27 14.64 3.87
N SER A 376 9.64 15.45 3.03
CA SER A 376 10.28 16.66 2.50
C SER A 376 10.46 17.69 3.60
N ALA A 377 11.71 18.12 3.81
CA ALA A 377 12.10 19.15 4.77
C ALA A 377 13.34 19.88 4.27
N ASP A 378 13.50 21.15 4.63
CA ASP A 378 14.72 21.89 4.29
C ASP A 378 15.85 21.56 5.26
N SER A 379 17.05 21.35 4.74
CA SER A 379 18.28 21.51 5.50
C SER A 379 18.76 22.97 5.44
N LEU A 380 19.57 23.40 6.42
CA LEU A 380 19.86 24.82 6.64
C LEU A 380 21.34 25.12 6.45
N ILE A 381 21.65 26.27 5.84
CA ILE A 381 22.99 26.85 5.85
C ILE A 381 22.94 28.21 6.52
N TYR A 382 23.62 28.33 7.65
CA TYR A 382 23.84 29.57 8.38
C TYR A 382 25.14 30.20 7.92
N ARG A 383 25.04 31.39 7.31
CA ARG A 383 26.20 32.10 6.80
C ARG A 383 26.96 32.79 7.90
N ALA A 384 28.26 32.58 7.94
CA ALA A 384 29.12 33.10 8.98
C ALA A 384 29.97 34.27 8.50
N SER A 385 30.36 35.13 9.43
CA SER A 385 31.19 36.30 9.20
C SER A 385 31.96 36.68 10.46
N ARG A 386 32.96 37.55 10.31
CA ARG A 386 33.68 38.13 11.45
C ARG A 386 32.81 38.94 12.42
N THR A 387 31.60 39.32 12.00
CA THR A 387 30.64 40.04 12.85
C THR A 387 29.65 39.12 13.54
N GLY A 388 29.73 37.81 13.31
CA GLY A 388 28.82 36.79 13.82
C GLY A 388 28.11 36.03 12.70
N ILE A 389 27.13 35.23 13.10
CA ILE A 389 26.34 34.38 12.21
C ILE A 389 25.03 35.07 11.80
N ASP A 390 24.65 34.96 10.53
CA ASP A 390 23.36 35.45 10.03
C ASP A 390 22.23 34.59 10.62
N PRO A 391 21.28 35.16 11.39
CA PRO A 391 20.20 34.38 12.00
C PRO A 391 19.20 33.82 10.97
N GLU A 392 19.19 34.31 9.73
CA GLU A 392 18.31 33.83 8.66
C GLU A 392 19.07 32.84 7.75
N PRO A 393 18.85 31.52 7.91
CA PRO A 393 19.56 30.53 7.11
C PRO A 393 19.07 30.48 5.66
N LEU A 394 19.97 30.12 4.76
CA LEU A 394 19.58 29.59 3.47
C LEU A 394 18.98 28.19 3.63
N ARG A 395 17.98 27.87 2.82
CA ARG A 395 17.23 26.60 2.88
C ARG A 395 17.51 25.77 1.63
N LEU A 396 17.91 24.52 1.82
CA LEU A 396 18.16 23.55 0.77
C LEU A 396 17.13 22.40 0.88
N PRO A 397 16.22 22.23 -0.10
CA PRO A 397 15.19 21.20 -0.04
C PRO A 397 15.79 19.79 0.00
N CYS A 398 15.40 19.00 1.00
CA CYS A 398 15.84 17.63 1.22
C CYS A 398 14.65 16.67 1.41
N GLU A 399 14.92 15.37 1.39
CA GLU A 399 13.94 14.29 1.56
C GLU A 399 14.40 13.35 2.68
N ASP A 400 13.92 13.60 3.90
CA ASP A 400 14.30 12.87 5.10
C ASP A 400 15.82 12.70 5.22
N ALA A 401 16.55 13.82 5.11
CA ALA A 401 18.00 13.79 5.09
C ALA A 401 18.56 13.20 6.40
N ARG A 402 19.52 12.30 6.25
CA ARG A 402 20.14 11.53 7.34
C ARG A 402 21.56 11.95 7.64
N ARG A 403 22.28 12.43 6.63
CA ARG A 403 23.68 12.86 6.72
C ARG A 403 23.91 14.09 5.86
N VAL A 404 24.76 14.99 6.33
CA VAL A 404 25.38 16.03 5.51
C VAL A 404 26.86 15.72 5.35
N LEU A 405 27.34 15.79 4.11
CA LEU A 405 28.73 15.51 3.77
C LEU A 405 29.28 16.68 2.95
N LEU A 406 30.58 16.93 3.09
CA LEU A 406 31.28 17.94 2.32
C LEU A 406 32.30 17.25 1.41
N ALA A 407 32.27 17.57 0.12
CA ALA A 407 33.19 16.99 -0.87
C ALA A 407 33.92 18.08 -1.64
N ARG A 408 35.24 17.97 -1.75
CA ARG A 408 36.05 18.87 -2.56
C ARG A 408 36.03 18.42 -4.01
N ALA A 409 35.60 19.31 -4.90
CA ALA A 409 35.67 19.11 -6.34
C ALA A 409 37.04 19.47 -6.94
N GLY A 410 38.11 19.34 -6.14
CA GLY A 410 39.48 19.62 -6.55
C GLY A 410 40.25 20.50 -5.55
N PRO A 411 41.58 20.68 -5.73
CA PRO A 411 42.47 21.30 -4.74
C PRO A 411 42.20 22.76 -4.37
N ASN A 412 41.41 23.48 -5.16
CA ASN A 412 41.05 24.89 -4.94
C ASN A 412 39.56 25.17 -5.15
N ALA A 413 38.73 24.12 -5.21
CA ALA A 413 37.29 24.28 -5.37
C ALA A 413 36.65 24.56 -4.01
N GLN A 414 35.55 25.33 -4.02
CA GLN A 414 34.68 25.40 -2.85
C GLN A 414 34.08 24.00 -2.57
N PRO A 415 33.82 23.64 -1.31
CA PRO A 415 33.24 22.35 -1.00
C PRO A 415 31.80 22.27 -1.52
N HIS A 416 31.48 21.15 -2.15
CA HIS A 416 30.10 20.77 -2.45
C HIS A 416 29.42 20.28 -1.17
N VAL A 417 28.12 20.56 -1.04
CA VAL A 417 27.28 20.07 0.06
C VAL A 417 26.43 18.91 -0.45
N ILE A 418 26.53 17.76 0.21
CA ILE A 418 25.80 16.54 -0.17
C ILE A 418 24.88 16.14 0.98
N PHE A 419 23.61 15.88 0.67
CA PHE A 419 22.65 15.30 1.60
C PHE A 419 22.30 13.87 1.20
N VAL A 420 22.39 12.96 2.16
CA VAL A 420 21.94 11.57 2.00
C VAL A 420 20.49 11.48 2.42
N ASN A 421 19.59 11.28 1.45
CA ASN A 421 18.14 11.21 1.63
C ASN A 421 17.68 9.75 1.78
N HIS A 422 16.57 9.52 2.50
CA HIS A 422 16.07 8.17 2.76
C HIS A 422 14.62 7.92 2.30
N PHE A 423 13.69 8.81 2.64
CA PHE A 423 12.30 8.82 2.14
C PHE A 423 11.93 10.22 1.69
N GLY A 424 10.99 10.36 0.75
CA GLY A 424 10.56 11.68 0.28
C GLY A 424 9.05 11.88 0.18
N ARG A 425 8.63 13.15 0.15
CA ARG A 425 7.24 13.64 0.00
C ARG A 425 6.35 13.44 1.24
N ASN A 426 5.10 12.98 1.08
CA ASN A 426 4.10 13.00 2.15
C ASN A 426 4.27 11.83 3.12
N ARG A 427 4.06 12.09 4.41
CA ARG A 427 3.99 11.05 5.45
C ARG A 427 2.55 10.74 5.87
N LEU A 428 1.57 11.58 5.51
CA LEU A 428 0.19 11.44 5.98
C LEU A 428 -0.66 10.44 5.20
N GLY A 429 -0.39 10.23 3.90
CA GLY A 429 -1.24 9.33 3.08
C GLY A 429 -2.66 9.85 2.83
N ASN A 430 -2.95 11.13 3.11
CA ASN A 430 -4.20 11.82 2.79
C ASN A 430 -4.30 12.14 1.29
N ILE A 431 -4.36 11.08 0.48
CA ILE A 431 -4.34 11.17 -0.98
C ILE A 431 -5.72 10.82 -1.50
N ASN A 432 -6.21 11.66 -2.38
CA ASN A 432 -7.54 11.51 -2.97
C ASN A 432 -7.59 10.31 -3.93
N PRO A 433 -8.58 9.42 -3.82
CA PRO A 433 -8.94 8.48 -4.87
C PRO A 433 -9.34 9.19 -6.16
N TYR A 434 -9.14 8.50 -7.28
CA TYR A 434 -9.46 9.03 -8.61
C TYR A 434 -10.57 8.21 -9.26
N ILE A 435 -11.58 8.90 -9.80
CA ILE A 435 -12.54 8.33 -10.76
C ILE A 435 -12.08 8.71 -12.15
N TYR A 436 -11.83 7.73 -13.02
CA TYR A 436 -11.64 7.92 -14.46
C TYR A 436 -12.93 7.56 -15.20
N PHE A 437 -13.51 8.56 -15.86
CA PHE A 437 -14.79 8.36 -16.53
C PHE A 437 -14.61 7.67 -17.89
N GLY A 438 -15.35 6.60 -18.15
CA GLY A 438 -15.32 5.88 -19.42
C GLY A 438 -16.21 6.52 -20.49
N LYS A 439 -15.88 6.33 -21.77
CA LYS A 439 -16.81 6.51 -22.90
C LYS A 439 -16.51 5.50 -24.02
N ALA A 440 -17.22 5.59 -25.13
CA ALA A 440 -16.98 4.80 -26.33
C ALA A 440 -15.55 4.91 -26.91
N ASP A 441 -14.83 6.01 -26.65
CA ASP A 441 -13.42 6.19 -27.03
C ASP A 441 -12.42 5.67 -25.98
N GLY A 442 -12.90 5.05 -24.90
CA GLY A 442 -12.11 4.54 -23.78
C GLY A 442 -11.88 5.58 -22.69
N PHE A 443 -10.70 5.51 -22.06
CA PHE A 443 -10.29 6.35 -20.94
C PHE A 443 -9.19 7.34 -21.34
N SER A 444 -9.12 8.50 -20.68
CA SER A 444 -7.98 9.43 -20.83
C SER A 444 -7.56 10.05 -19.50
N PRO A 445 -6.28 10.47 -19.35
CA PRO A 445 -5.76 11.11 -18.14
C PRO A 445 -6.54 12.34 -17.68
N GLU A 446 -7.12 13.11 -18.61
CA GLU A 446 -7.81 14.38 -18.36
C GLU A 446 -9.26 14.21 -17.92
N ARG A 447 -9.83 13.00 -18.11
CA ARG A 447 -11.24 12.72 -17.85
C ARG A 447 -11.43 12.09 -16.48
N ARG A 448 -11.07 12.86 -15.46
CA ARG A 448 -10.94 12.40 -14.08
C ARG A 448 -11.63 13.32 -13.07
N GLN A 449 -12.16 12.74 -12.01
CA GLN A 449 -12.57 13.43 -10.79
C GLN A 449 -11.78 12.89 -9.60
N GLU A 450 -11.50 13.75 -8.63
CA GLU A 450 -10.91 13.35 -7.34
C GLU A 450 -11.99 13.30 -6.27
N LEU A 451 -11.92 12.31 -5.39
CA LEU A 451 -12.76 12.19 -4.21
C LEU A 451 -11.93 12.44 -2.95
N PRO A 452 -12.50 12.99 -1.87
CA PRO A 452 -11.81 13.02 -0.60
C PRO A 452 -11.51 11.59 -0.15
N GLY A 453 -10.30 11.35 0.34
CA GLY A 453 -9.92 10.06 0.91
C GLY A 453 -8.69 10.15 1.78
N TRP A 454 -8.46 9.10 2.55
CA TRP A 454 -7.35 9.02 3.49
C TRP A 454 -6.73 7.62 3.45
N GLY A 455 -5.76 7.43 2.56
CA GLY A 455 -5.16 6.12 2.37
C GLY A 455 -6.20 5.07 1.97
N ALA A 456 -7.14 5.43 1.07
CA ALA A 456 -8.24 4.51 0.73
C ALA A 456 -7.71 3.30 -0.03
N VAL A 457 -8.26 2.11 0.22
CA VAL A 457 -7.78 0.86 -0.41
C VAL A 457 -8.88 0.02 -1.07
N GLU A 458 -10.15 0.37 -0.87
CA GLU A 458 -11.30 -0.30 -1.48
C GLU A 458 -12.40 0.73 -1.76
N ALA A 459 -13.07 0.59 -2.91
CA ALA A 459 -14.27 1.35 -3.25
C ALA A 459 -15.43 0.42 -3.62
N LEU A 460 -16.62 0.71 -3.07
CA LEU A 460 -17.87 0.05 -3.42
C LEU A 460 -18.83 1.08 -4.01
N CYS A 461 -19.39 0.76 -5.17
CA CYS A 461 -20.28 1.65 -5.93
C CYS A 461 -21.70 1.08 -5.94
N CYS A 462 -22.63 1.71 -5.23
CA CYS A 462 -23.99 1.21 -4.99
C CYS A 462 -24.98 2.37 -4.81
N ASP A 463 -26.27 2.13 -4.92
CA ASP A 463 -27.32 3.11 -4.58
C ASP A 463 -27.74 2.93 -3.11
N PHE A 464 -27.12 3.67 -2.18
CA PHE A 464 -27.32 3.45 -0.73
C PHE A 464 -28.61 4.10 -0.22
N ASN A 465 -29.07 5.18 -0.87
CA ASN A 465 -30.26 5.92 -0.48
C ASN A 465 -31.51 5.59 -1.35
N ASP A 466 -31.37 4.68 -2.31
CA ASP A 466 -32.41 4.21 -3.24
C ASP A 466 -32.97 5.32 -4.15
N ASP A 467 -32.15 6.30 -4.52
CA ASP A 467 -32.54 7.42 -5.38
C ASP A 467 -32.31 7.17 -6.88
N GLY A 468 -31.70 6.03 -7.23
CA GLY A 468 -31.37 5.61 -8.58
C GLY A 468 -30.00 6.10 -9.08
N ARG A 469 -29.20 6.77 -8.24
CA ARG A 469 -27.82 7.19 -8.56
C ARG A 469 -26.82 6.28 -7.87
N VAL A 470 -25.63 6.19 -8.45
CA VAL A 470 -24.54 5.39 -7.89
C VAL A 470 -23.74 6.25 -6.92
N ASP A 471 -23.78 5.88 -5.65
CA ASP A 471 -22.99 6.42 -4.55
C ASP A 471 -21.69 5.63 -4.37
N ILE A 472 -20.78 6.12 -3.51
CA ILE A 472 -19.49 5.47 -3.24
C ILE A 472 -19.23 5.34 -1.74
N VAL A 473 -18.76 4.17 -1.33
CA VAL A 473 -18.07 3.96 -0.04
C VAL A 473 -16.57 3.76 -0.28
N LEU A 474 -15.75 4.42 0.52
CA LEU A 474 -14.28 4.32 0.51
C LEU A 474 -13.78 3.75 1.85
N ALA A 475 -13.11 2.60 1.81
CA ALA A 475 -12.42 2.05 2.98
C ALA A 475 -11.07 2.76 3.17
N ASN A 476 -11.03 3.70 4.11
CA ASN A 476 -9.81 4.42 4.49
C ASN A 476 -8.98 3.55 5.46
N ALA A 477 -7.79 3.16 5.02
CA ALA A 477 -6.87 2.33 5.81
C ALA A 477 -5.85 3.17 6.59
N SER A 478 -5.59 4.41 6.16
CA SER A 478 -4.68 5.34 6.83
C SER A 478 -3.27 4.77 7.07
N GLU A 479 -2.79 3.90 6.20
CA GLU A 479 -1.59 3.07 6.41
C GLU A 479 -0.33 3.89 6.77
N ASN A 480 -0.20 5.10 6.23
CA ASN A 480 0.96 5.97 6.49
C ASN A 480 0.79 6.86 7.75
N SER A 481 -0.42 6.99 8.28
CA SER A 481 -0.74 7.82 9.45
C SER A 481 -1.88 7.24 10.28
N VAL A 482 -1.67 6.01 10.76
CA VAL A 482 -2.67 5.24 11.51
C VAL A 482 -3.18 5.92 12.78
N ASP A 483 -2.42 6.87 13.33
CA ASP A 483 -2.79 7.72 14.46
C ASP A 483 -3.80 8.81 14.10
N ARG A 484 -4.04 9.04 12.81
CA ARG A 484 -4.94 10.06 12.25
C ARG A 484 -6.08 9.48 11.42
N ASP A 485 -6.37 8.18 11.61
CA ASP A 485 -7.42 7.51 10.85
C ASP A 485 -8.78 8.19 11.03
N PRO A 486 -9.39 8.75 9.95
CA PRO A 486 -10.65 9.45 10.06
C PRO A 486 -11.87 8.51 10.06
N GLY A 487 -11.68 7.20 9.85
CA GLY A 487 -12.74 6.26 9.50
C GLY A 487 -13.06 6.27 8.00
N SER A 488 -13.95 5.39 7.58
CA SER A 488 -14.31 5.20 6.17
C SER A 488 -15.37 6.20 5.69
N TYR A 489 -15.29 6.59 4.43
CA TYR A 489 -16.15 7.65 3.88
C TYR A 489 -17.29 7.06 3.06
N LEU A 490 -18.47 7.67 3.16
CA LEU A 490 -19.59 7.44 2.25
C LEU A 490 -19.94 8.77 1.58
N LEU A 491 -20.02 8.74 0.24
CA LEU A 491 -20.32 9.88 -0.60
C LEU A 491 -21.58 9.58 -1.41
N LEU A 492 -22.66 10.30 -1.11
CA LEU A 492 -23.87 10.25 -1.94
C LEU A 492 -23.65 11.07 -3.22
N ASN A 493 -24.14 10.56 -4.34
CA ASN A 493 -24.03 11.20 -5.64
C ASN A 493 -25.25 12.08 -5.91
N GLY A 494 -25.03 13.39 -6.00
CA GLY A 494 -26.09 14.35 -6.26
C GLY A 494 -26.45 14.47 -7.75
N PRO A 495 -27.45 15.29 -8.08
CA PRO A 495 -27.73 15.67 -9.47
C PRO A 495 -26.57 16.40 -10.15
N ASP A 496 -25.70 17.04 -9.37
CA ASP A 496 -24.51 17.76 -9.82
C ASP A 496 -23.20 16.94 -9.67
N GLY A 497 -23.30 15.66 -9.27
CA GLY A 497 -22.15 14.78 -8.99
C GLY A 497 -21.80 14.67 -7.51
N PHE A 498 -20.62 14.10 -7.23
CA PHE A 498 -20.08 13.97 -5.86
C PHE A 498 -19.62 15.31 -5.28
N ALA A 499 -19.90 15.53 -4.00
CA ALA A 499 -19.41 16.67 -3.23
C ALA A 499 -17.90 16.55 -2.91
N ALA A 500 -17.29 17.66 -2.52
CA ALA A 500 -15.87 17.71 -2.13
C ALA A 500 -15.59 17.11 -0.73
N GLU A 501 -16.63 17.00 0.11
CA GLU A 501 -16.56 16.44 1.45
C GLU A 501 -17.41 15.16 1.53
N PRO A 502 -17.03 14.18 2.38
CA PRO A 502 -17.84 12.98 2.55
C PRO A 502 -19.21 13.33 3.12
N THR A 503 -20.24 12.64 2.64
CA THR A 503 -21.60 12.79 3.19
C THR A 503 -21.64 12.26 4.62
N TRP A 504 -21.04 11.08 4.84
CA TRP A 504 -20.91 10.47 6.15
C TRP A 504 -19.52 9.89 6.37
N ILE A 505 -19.15 9.81 7.65
CA ILE A 505 -17.94 9.16 8.12
C ILE A 505 -18.37 7.99 9.01
N LEU A 506 -18.04 6.78 8.57
CA LEU A 506 -18.29 5.55 9.33
C LEU A 506 -17.11 5.34 10.30
N PRO A 507 -17.36 5.06 11.59
CA PRO A 507 -16.33 4.93 12.62
C PRO A 507 -15.62 3.58 12.54
N THR A 508 -15.03 3.31 11.39
CA THR A 508 -14.09 2.22 11.16
C THR A 508 -12.69 2.65 11.59
N ASN A 509 -11.76 1.70 11.63
CA ASN A 509 -10.37 1.94 11.97
C ASN A 509 -9.52 1.00 11.12
N ARG A 510 -8.55 1.55 10.41
CA ARG A 510 -7.59 0.85 9.55
C ARG A 510 -8.29 -0.05 8.53
N ALA A 511 -9.40 0.45 7.98
CA ALA A 511 -10.29 -0.34 7.14
C ALA A 511 -9.58 -0.72 5.84
N HIS A 512 -9.39 -2.03 5.63
CA HIS A 512 -8.65 -2.57 4.48
C HIS A 512 -9.51 -3.40 3.52
N GLY A 513 -10.77 -3.68 3.89
CA GLY A 513 -11.71 -4.35 3.00
C GLY A 513 -13.13 -4.07 3.42
N ALA A 514 -14.03 -3.99 2.44
CA ALA A 514 -15.44 -3.75 2.64
C ALA A 514 -16.30 -4.69 1.79
N CYS A 515 -17.50 -4.99 2.26
CA CYS A 515 -18.56 -5.67 1.51
C CYS A 515 -19.89 -4.96 1.71
N VAL A 516 -20.79 -5.10 0.74
CA VAL A 516 -22.14 -4.53 0.78
C VAL A 516 -23.15 -5.55 0.26
N ALA A 517 -24.24 -5.73 1.00
CA ALA A 517 -25.42 -6.51 0.62
C ALA A 517 -26.55 -6.28 1.65
N ASP A 518 -27.78 -6.64 1.35
CA ASP A 518 -28.87 -6.74 2.35
C ASP A 518 -28.76 -8.09 3.08
N ILE A 519 -27.81 -8.22 4.00
CA ILE A 519 -27.45 -9.50 4.63
C ILE A 519 -28.48 -9.94 5.68
N ASN A 520 -29.26 -9.01 6.24
CA ASN A 520 -30.33 -9.31 7.18
C ASN A 520 -31.73 -9.35 6.51
N ARG A 521 -31.81 -9.09 5.20
CA ARG A 521 -33.02 -9.12 4.37
C ARG A 521 -34.09 -8.12 4.83
N ASN A 522 -33.69 -6.94 5.30
CA ASN A 522 -34.60 -5.90 5.77
C ASN A 522 -34.99 -4.89 4.67
N GLY A 523 -34.33 -4.93 3.51
CA GLY A 523 -34.52 -4.03 2.37
C GLY A 523 -33.56 -2.84 2.32
N HIS A 524 -32.63 -2.72 3.26
CA HIS A 524 -31.58 -1.71 3.27
C HIS A 524 -30.23 -2.40 3.09
N LEU A 525 -29.32 -1.75 2.36
CA LEU A 525 -27.97 -2.29 2.18
C LEU A 525 -27.20 -2.17 3.50
N ASP A 526 -26.55 -3.26 3.89
CA ASP A 526 -25.66 -3.34 5.04
C ASP A 526 -24.20 -3.28 4.57
N LEU A 527 -23.30 -2.80 5.44
CA LEU A 527 -21.87 -2.72 5.18
C LEU A 527 -21.07 -3.57 6.16
N ILE A 528 -20.08 -4.31 5.67
CA ILE A 528 -19.13 -5.07 6.49
C ILE A 528 -17.74 -4.52 6.24
N PHE A 529 -16.98 -4.24 7.30
CA PHE A 529 -15.60 -3.79 7.23
C PHE A 529 -14.67 -4.72 8.01
N CYS A 530 -13.46 -4.86 7.48
CA CYS A 530 -12.32 -5.46 8.15
C CYS A 530 -11.10 -4.52 8.06
N GLY A 531 -10.05 -4.79 8.83
CA GLY A 531 -8.85 -3.98 8.81
C GLY A 531 -7.60 -4.74 9.24
N PHE A 532 -6.46 -4.08 9.10
CA PHE A 532 -5.18 -4.57 9.60
C PHE A 532 -4.96 -4.12 11.05
N ASP A 533 -4.20 -4.91 11.81
CA ASP A 533 -4.16 -4.85 13.27
C ASP A 533 -5.56 -4.66 13.91
N ASN A 534 -6.59 -5.21 13.25
CA ASN A 534 -7.98 -5.09 13.65
C ASN A 534 -8.62 -6.47 13.74
N PRO A 535 -8.80 -7.00 14.95
CA PRO A 535 -9.40 -8.30 15.18
C PRO A 535 -10.93 -8.34 15.11
N ASP A 536 -11.60 -7.19 15.00
CA ASP A 536 -13.06 -7.13 14.94
C ASP A 536 -13.51 -6.83 13.51
N LEU A 537 -14.41 -7.66 12.98
CA LEU A 537 -15.22 -7.27 11.83
C LEU A 537 -16.32 -6.33 12.30
N LEU A 538 -16.53 -5.23 11.60
CA LEU A 538 -17.60 -4.27 11.88
C LEU A 538 -18.72 -4.44 10.87
N ILE A 539 -19.95 -4.59 11.34
CA ILE A 539 -21.15 -4.67 10.51
C ILE A 539 -22.05 -3.48 10.84
N PHE A 540 -22.31 -2.65 9.85
CA PHE A 540 -23.26 -1.55 9.89
C PHE A 540 -24.53 -1.99 9.18
N TYR A 541 -25.56 -2.32 9.96
CA TYR A 541 -26.85 -2.67 9.37
C TYR A 541 -27.54 -1.42 8.83
N GLY A 542 -28.06 -1.52 7.61
CA GLY A 542 -28.83 -0.50 6.95
C GLY A 542 -30.16 -0.27 7.66
N THR A 543 -30.55 0.99 7.80
CA THR A 543 -31.80 1.42 8.41
C THR A 543 -32.51 2.43 7.53
N ALA A 544 -33.79 2.68 7.82
CA ALA A 544 -34.45 3.85 7.26
C ALA A 544 -33.69 5.12 7.67
N PRO A 545 -33.57 6.13 6.79
CA PRO A 545 -32.87 7.36 7.11
C PRO A 545 -33.51 8.05 8.32
N ASP A 546 -32.71 8.36 9.35
CA ASP A 546 -33.18 9.25 10.41
C ASP A 546 -33.40 10.65 9.83
N THR A 547 -34.57 11.22 10.08
CA THR A 547 -34.93 12.59 9.68
C THR A 547 -34.01 13.68 10.23
N ALA A 548 -33.22 13.40 11.28
CA ALA A 548 -32.31 14.38 11.87
C ALA A 548 -31.02 14.59 11.03
N ASP A 549 -30.37 13.50 10.62
CA ASP A 549 -29.04 13.53 9.97
C ASP A 549 -29.01 12.83 8.59
N GLY A 550 -30.14 12.25 8.15
CA GLY A 550 -30.30 11.55 6.87
C GLY A 550 -29.60 10.19 6.79
N LEU A 551 -28.91 9.78 7.85
CA LEU A 551 -28.04 8.60 7.90
C LEU A 551 -28.83 7.29 7.77
N CYS A 552 -28.38 6.41 6.89
CA CYS A 552 -28.98 5.10 6.65
C CYS A 552 -28.33 3.96 7.47
N PHE A 553 -27.59 4.28 8.53
CA PHE A 553 -26.83 3.32 9.36
C PHE A 553 -26.79 3.73 10.83
N ASP A 554 -26.79 2.78 11.78
CA ASP A 554 -26.41 3.05 13.17
C ASP A 554 -24.88 3.05 13.31
N THR A 555 -24.28 4.24 13.21
CA THR A 555 -22.82 4.41 13.39
C THR A 555 -22.39 4.37 14.85
N ALA A 556 -23.30 4.57 15.81
CA ALA A 556 -22.95 4.56 17.22
C ALA A 556 -22.75 3.14 17.76
N ASN A 557 -23.48 2.16 17.22
CA ASN A 557 -23.46 0.78 17.72
C ASN A 557 -23.33 -0.26 16.58
N PRO A 558 -22.20 -0.28 15.83
CA PRO A 558 -21.98 -1.33 14.85
C PRO A 558 -21.91 -2.71 15.51
N HIS A 559 -22.44 -3.73 14.85
CA HIS A 559 -22.28 -5.11 15.29
C HIS A 559 -20.83 -5.56 15.07
N ARG A 560 -20.29 -6.34 16.02
CA ARG A 560 -18.88 -6.72 16.05
C ARG A 560 -18.71 -8.21 16.11
N ILE A 561 -17.84 -8.75 15.26
CA ILE A 561 -17.43 -10.15 15.30
C ILE A 561 -15.94 -10.20 15.56
N ARG A 562 -15.56 -10.66 16.75
CA ARG A 562 -14.17 -10.89 17.12
C ARG A 562 -13.65 -12.12 16.39
N LEU A 563 -12.58 -11.97 15.63
CA LEU A 563 -11.91 -13.04 14.88
C LEU A 563 -10.99 -13.84 15.81
N GLU A 564 -11.58 -14.65 16.67
CA GLU A 564 -10.87 -15.59 17.54
C GLU A 564 -11.26 -17.02 17.19
N HIS A 565 -10.27 -17.88 16.99
CA HIS A 565 -10.47 -19.30 16.70
C HIS A 565 -9.42 -20.12 17.43
N GLU A 566 -9.85 -21.16 18.14
CA GLU A 566 -8.97 -22.08 18.90
C GLU A 566 -7.98 -21.35 19.86
N GLY A 567 -8.42 -20.24 20.48
CA GLY A 567 -7.61 -19.44 21.40
C GLY A 567 -6.57 -18.52 20.75
N LYS A 568 -6.58 -18.41 19.41
CA LYS A 568 -5.75 -17.49 18.64
C LYS A 568 -6.60 -16.35 18.10
N VAL A 569 -6.16 -15.12 18.31
CA VAL A 569 -6.76 -13.92 17.72
C VAL A 569 -6.12 -13.65 16.38
N TYR A 570 -6.96 -13.40 15.38
CA TYR A 570 -6.58 -13.01 14.03
C TYR A 570 -6.96 -11.55 13.84
N ASN A 571 -6.05 -10.72 13.34
CA ASN A 571 -6.22 -9.26 13.26
C ASN A 571 -5.69 -8.66 11.95
N GLU A 572 -5.48 -9.46 10.91
CA GLU A 572 -4.82 -9.03 9.67
C GLU A 572 -5.69 -9.37 8.45
N SER A 573 -6.97 -9.02 8.55
CA SER A 573 -7.97 -9.31 7.54
C SER A 573 -7.93 -8.29 6.41
N ARG A 574 -8.02 -8.75 5.16
CA ARG A 574 -8.04 -7.87 3.97
C ARG A 574 -9.02 -8.37 2.93
N TRP A 575 -9.56 -7.44 2.14
CA TRP A 575 -10.42 -7.69 0.97
C TRP A 575 -11.36 -8.90 1.16
N ILE A 576 -12.19 -8.80 2.19
CA ILE A 576 -13.28 -9.73 2.49
C ILE A 576 -14.24 -9.83 1.31
N TYR A 577 -14.96 -10.95 1.20
CA TYR A 577 -15.81 -11.22 0.04
C TYR A 577 -17.08 -11.97 0.44
N LEU A 578 -18.21 -11.60 -0.17
CA LEU A 578 -19.52 -12.25 0.03
C LEU A 578 -19.85 -13.17 -1.15
N ALA A 579 -20.23 -14.41 -0.86
CA ALA A 579 -20.72 -15.37 -1.84
C ALA A 579 -21.55 -16.46 -1.14
N ASP A 580 -22.59 -16.99 -1.78
CA ASP A 580 -23.28 -18.19 -1.28
C ASP A 580 -22.52 -19.44 -1.74
N LEU A 581 -21.68 -19.99 -0.86
CA LEU A 581 -20.77 -21.07 -1.17
C LEU A 581 -21.39 -22.45 -0.90
N ASN A 582 -22.52 -22.52 -0.22
CA ASN A 582 -23.22 -23.77 0.09
C ASN A 582 -24.61 -23.87 -0.57
N ASN A 583 -24.98 -22.88 -1.38
CA ASN A 583 -26.22 -22.78 -2.13
C ASN A 583 -27.48 -22.87 -1.24
N ASN A 584 -27.43 -22.21 -0.08
CA ASN A 584 -28.55 -22.17 0.88
C ASN A 584 -29.40 -20.90 0.78
N GLY A 585 -29.07 -20.00 -0.16
CA GLY A 585 -29.72 -18.72 -0.37
C GLY A 585 -29.26 -17.60 0.56
N TRP A 586 -28.28 -17.84 1.44
CA TRP A 586 -27.65 -16.83 2.28
C TRP A 586 -26.20 -16.62 1.86
N LEU A 587 -25.76 -15.36 1.84
CA LEU A 587 -24.37 -15.04 1.58
C LEU A 587 -23.49 -15.49 2.74
N ASP A 588 -22.37 -16.13 2.40
CA ASP A 588 -21.29 -16.48 3.31
C ASP A 588 -20.16 -15.45 3.20
N LEU A 589 -19.48 -15.18 4.32
CA LEU A 589 -18.40 -14.20 4.37
C LEU A 589 -17.03 -14.88 4.36
N VAL A 590 -16.25 -14.64 3.31
CA VAL A 590 -14.86 -15.06 3.21
C VAL A 590 -13.97 -14.00 3.84
N VAL A 591 -13.12 -14.43 4.78
CA VAL A 591 -12.20 -13.58 5.55
C VAL A 591 -10.75 -14.06 5.35
N PRO A 592 -10.05 -13.52 4.33
CA PRO A 592 -8.60 -13.71 4.17
C PRO A 592 -7.82 -13.16 5.36
N GLN A 593 -6.67 -13.75 5.69
CA GLN A 593 -5.77 -13.30 6.76
C GLN A 593 -4.33 -13.24 6.28
N ILE A 594 -3.81 -12.04 6.02
CA ILE A 594 -2.55 -11.86 5.29
C ILE A 594 -1.31 -12.19 6.12
N ALA A 595 -1.41 -12.16 7.45
CA ALA A 595 -0.28 -12.45 8.35
C ALA A 595 -0.34 -13.85 8.95
N TYR A 596 -1.37 -14.64 8.62
CA TYR A 596 -1.63 -15.93 9.25
C TYR A 596 -1.64 -17.08 8.25
N ASP A 597 -1.69 -18.30 8.77
CA ASP A 597 -1.68 -19.54 8.00
C ASP A 597 -3.08 -20.10 7.71
N ARG A 598 -4.12 -19.32 8.04
CA ARG A 598 -5.54 -19.68 7.87
C ARG A 598 -6.34 -18.49 7.39
N SER A 599 -7.25 -18.73 6.44
CA SER A 599 -8.38 -17.85 6.15
C SER A 599 -9.67 -18.49 6.69
N PHE A 600 -10.77 -17.75 6.74
CA PHE A 600 -12.05 -18.27 7.25
C PHE A 600 -13.18 -18.06 6.26
N ILE A 601 -14.16 -18.95 6.33
CA ILE A 601 -15.53 -18.70 5.84
C ILE A 601 -16.41 -18.61 7.07
N LEU A 602 -17.19 -17.55 7.22
CA LEU A 602 -18.25 -17.42 8.22
C LEU A 602 -19.57 -17.71 7.50
N TRP A 603 -20.21 -18.81 7.87
CA TRP A 603 -21.42 -19.28 7.19
C TRP A 603 -22.61 -18.38 7.51
N GLY A 604 -23.24 -17.85 6.47
CA GLY A 604 -24.41 -16.98 6.54
C GLY A 604 -25.67 -17.71 7.03
N GLY A 605 -26.68 -16.94 7.43
CA GLY A 605 -27.97 -17.47 7.86
C GLY A 605 -28.81 -16.43 8.60
N PRO A 606 -30.00 -16.80 9.08
CA PRO A 606 -30.91 -15.88 9.75
C PRO A 606 -30.35 -15.27 11.04
N GLU A 607 -29.42 -15.96 11.70
CA GLU A 607 -28.73 -15.47 12.90
C GLU A 607 -27.48 -14.61 12.57
N GLY A 608 -27.19 -14.40 11.29
CA GLY A 608 -26.01 -13.69 10.82
C GLY A 608 -24.71 -14.50 10.89
N PHE A 609 -23.59 -13.80 10.85
CA PHE A 609 -22.24 -14.35 10.86
C PHE A 609 -21.72 -14.56 12.29
N SER A 610 -20.97 -15.64 12.52
CA SER A 610 -20.30 -15.92 13.81
C SER A 610 -19.08 -16.80 13.62
N MET A 611 -18.07 -16.64 14.47
CA MET A 611 -16.92 -17.54 14.55
C MET A 611 -17.30 -18.95 15.04
N ASP A 612 -18.43 -19.12 15.73
CA ASP A 612 -18.96 -20.44 16.11
C ASP A 612 -19.47 -21.22 14.88
N ARG A 613 -19.79 -20.49 13.80
CA ARG A 613 -20.25 -21.03 12.51
C ARG A 613 -19.23 -20.73 11.41
N CYS A 614 -17.96 -21.00 11.67
CA CYS A 614 -16.91 -20.82 10.67
C CYS A 614 -16.34 -22.14 10.13
N GLN A 615 -15.77 -22.08 8.92
CA GLN A 615 -14.87 -23.08 8.38
C GLN A 615 -13.48 -22.45 8.19
N PRO A 616 -12.42 -22.95 8.85
CA PRO A 616 -11.06 -22.54 8.55
C PRO A 616 -10.59 -23.17 7.23
N LEU A 617 -9.81 -22.40 6.46
CA LEU A 617 -9.16 -22.82 5.23
C LEU A 617 -7.64 -22.70 5.37
N SER A 618 -6.90 -23.69 4.88
CA SER A 618 -5.45 -23.75 4.90
C SER A 618 -4.86 -22.89 3.77
N VAL A 619 -5.06 -21.58 3.87
CA VAL A 619 -4.45 -20.58 2.99
C VAL A 619 -3.37 -19.85 3.76
N ILE A 620 -2.14 -19.92 3.28
CA ILE A 620 -1.05 -19.17 3.87
C ILE A 620 -1.11 -17.72 3.38
N ARG A 621 -1.19 -16.80 4.33
CA ARG A 621 -1.16 -15.34 4.14
C ARG A 621 -2.19 -14.86 3.11
N GLY A 622 -3.44 -15.28 3.26
CA GLY A 622 -4.51 -14.92 2.34
C GLY A 622 -4.78 -13.41 2.35
N ALA A 623 -4.72 -12.75 1.19
CA ALA A 623 -4.92 -11.31 1.07
C ALA A 623 -6.28 -10.93 0.45
N CYS A 624 -6.76 -11.67 -0.54
CA CYS A 624 -8.01 -11.37 -1.24
C CYS A 624 -8.76 -12.65 -1.66
N ALA A 625 -10.04 -12.52 -2.00
CA ALA A 625 -10.88 -13.63 -2.47
C ALA A 625 -11.77 -13.27 -3.68
N ARG A 626 -12.13 -14.27 -4.48
CA ARG A 626 -13.17 -14.23 -5.52
C ARG A 626 -13.95 -15.53 -5.54
N ALA A 627 -15.17 -15.49 -6.08
CA ALA A 627 -15.94 -16.69 -6.36
C ALA A 627 -16.53 -16.67 -7.78
N ALA A 628 -16.67 -17.85 -8.38
CA ALA A 628 -17.31 -18.09 -9.67
C ALA A 628 -17.60 -19.57 -9.87
N ASP A 629 -18.58 -19.93 -10.68
CA ASP A 629 -18.77 -21.33 -11.10
C ASP A 629 -17.83 -21.62 -12.29
N LEU A 630 -16.60 -22.03 -11.98
CA LEU A 630 -15.56 -22.28 -12.98
C LEU A 630 -15.76 -23.62 -13.69
N THR A 631 -16.69 -24.46 -13.20
CA THR A 631 -16.93 -25.82 -13.70
C THR A 631 -18.28 -25.99 -14.39
N GLY A 632 -19.20 -25.03 -14.24
CA GLY A 632 -20.57 -25.11 -14.73
C GLY A 632 -21.44 -26.08 -13.93
N ASN A 633 -21.11 -26.34 -12.67
CA ASN A 633 -21.82 -27.32 -11.84
C ASN A 633 -22.90 -26.72 -10.93
N GLY A 634 -23.09 -25.40 -10.95
CA GLY A 634 -24.06 -24.67 -10.15
C GLY A 634 -23.59 -24.30 -8.74
N TYR A 635 -22.35 -24.62 -8.35
CA TYR A 635 -21.74 -24.21 -7.09
C TYR A 635 -20.59 -23.25 -7.37
N LEU A 636 -20.53 -22.15 -6.60
CA LEU A 636 -19.42 -21.21 -6.72
C LEU A 636 -18.13 -21.85 -6.18
N ASP A 637 -17.12 -21.94 -7.03
CA ASP A 637 -15.74 -22.23 -6.67
C ASP A 637 -15.12 -20.99 -5.98
N LEU A 638 -14.22 -21.22 -5.03
CA LEU A 638 -13.59 -20.16 -4.23
C LEU A 638 -12.12 -20.02 -4.61
N ILE A 639 -11.71 -18.81 -5.00
CA ILE A 639 -10.31 -18.46 -5.24
C ILE A 639 -9.82 -17.53 -4.13
N ILE A 640 -8.70 -17.86 -3.47
CA ILE A 640 -8.05 -16.99 -2.48
C ILE A 640 -6.59 -16.74 -2.89
N GLY A 641 -6.19 -15.47 -2.92
CA GLY A 641 -4.82 -15.06 -3.23
C GLY A 641 -3.93 -15.10 -1.99
N GLY A 642 -2.83 -15.83 -2.03
CA GLY A 642 -1.81 -15.83 -0.97
C GLY A 642 -0.75 -14.76 -1.17
N HIS A 643 -0.19 -14.28 -0.05
CA HIS A 643 0.91 -13.33 0.00
C HIS A 643 2.26 -14.02 0.32
N ILE A 644 3.39 -13.30 0.17
CA ILE A 644 4.73 -13.87 0.31
C ILE A 644 5.00 -14.44 1.71
N THR A 645 5.64 -15.61 1.78
CA THR A 645 6.01 -16.29 3.03
C THR A 645 7.49 -16.22 3.37
N SER A 646 8.37 -16.15 2.37
CA SER A 646 9.83 -16.08 2.52
C SER A 646 10.48 -15.49 1.25
N GLN A 647 11.60 -14.78 1.39
CA GLN A 647 12.34 -14.18 0.26
C GLN A 647 13.20 -15.16 -0.55
N ASP A 648 13.41 -16.39 -0.06
CA ASP A 648 14.38 -17.35 -0.62
C ASP A 648 13.77 -18.72 -1.02
N GLY A 649 12.44 -18.81 -1.12
CA GLY A 649 11.73 -20.04 -1.50
C GLY A 649 11.37 -20.11 -2.99
N PRO A 650 11.22 -21.30 -3.59
CA PRO A 650 10.67 -21.43 -4.94
C PRO A 650 9.17 -21.08 -4.95
N HIS A 651 8.79 -20.07 -5.74
CA HIS A 651 7.46 -19.45 -5.78
C HIS A 651 7.07 -18.75 -4.46
N ASP A 652 6.98 -17.42 -4.51
CA ASP A 652 6.78 -16.57 -3.34
C ASP A 652 5.39 -16.72 -2.72
N SER A 653 4.36 -16.95 -3.53
CA SER A 653 3.00 -17.24 -3.08
C SER A 653 2.17 -18.00 -4.13
N PHE A 654 0.92 -18.35 -3.77
CA PHE A 654 0.01 -19.12 -4.63
C PHE A 654 -1.41 -18.54 -4.62
N ALA A 655 -2.13 -18.68 -5.74
CA ALA A 655 -3.59 -18.63 -5.75
C ALA A 655 -4.13 -20.02 -5.40
N TYR A 656 -5.06 -20.06 -4.45
CA TYR A 656 -5.72 -21.27 -3.95
C TYR A 656 -7.11 -21.34 -4.57
N ILE A 657 -7.33 -22.30 -5.46
CA ILE A 657 -8.64 -22.55 -6.07
C ILE A 657 -9.25 -23.77 -5.39
N TYR A 658 -10.35 -23.57 -4.67
CA TYR A 658 -11.14 -24.63 -4.07
C TYR A 658 -12.28 -24.99 -5.01
N TRP A 659 -12.26 -26.22 -5.52
CA TRP A 659 -13.28 -26.73 -6.42
C TRP A 659 -14.48 -27.21 -5.60
N ASN A 660 -15.58 -26.47 -5.71
CA ASN A 660 -16.78 -26.66 -4.94
C ASN A 660 -17.80 -27.56 -5.65
N GLY A 661 -18.82 -27.99 -4.92
CA GLY A 661 -19.88 -28.86 -5.43
C GLY A 661 -20.83 -29.28 -4.31
N PRO A 662 -21.70 -30.27 -4.55
CA PRO A 662 -22.72 -30.70 -3.57
C PRO A 662 -22.14 -31.24 -2.26
N ASP A 663 -20.90 -31.73 -2.28
CA ASP A 663 -20.19 -32.19 -1.07
C ASP A 663 -19.51 -31.05 -0.28
N GLY A 664 -19.64 -29.80 -0.71
CA GLY A 664 -19.07 -28.60 -0.08
C GLY A 664 -17.57 -28.37 -0.32
N LEU A 665 -17.04 -27.27 0.20
CA LEU A 665 -15.63 -26.89 0.06
C LEU A 665 -14.69 -27.81 0.85
N ARG A 666 -13.64 -28.33 0.20
CA ARG A 666 -12.71 -29.31 0.78
C ARG A 666 -11.25 -29.03 0.45
N GLU A 667 -10.37 -29.24 1.42
CA GLU A 667 -8.91 -29.04 1.29
C GLU A 667 -8.25 -30.00 0.30
N ASP A 668 -8.77 -31.23 0.17
CA ASP A 668 -8.25 -32.24 -0.75
C ASP A 668 -8.74 -32.04 -2.20
N ARG A 669 -9.55 -31.00 -2.46
CA ARG A 669 -10.05 -30.62 -3.79
C ARG A 669 -9.62 -29.20 -4.15
N ARG A 670 -8.32 -28.93 -4.12
CA ARG A 670 -7.78 -27.60 -4.46
C ARG A 670 -6.64 -27.63 -5.47
N THR A 671 -6.56 -26.58 -6.28
CA THR A 671 -5.43 -26.29 -7.18
C THR A 671 -4.63 -25.11 -6.62
N LEU A 672 -3.30 -25.18 -6.72
CA LEU A 672 -2.40 -24.08 -6.42
C LEU A 672 -1.74 -23.57 -7.70
N LEU A 673 -1.91 -22.30 -8.00
CA LEU A 673 -1.25 -21.64 -9.13
C LEU A 673 -0.17 -20.67 -8.62
N PRO A 674 1.09 -20.77 -9.09
CA PRO A 674 2.17 -19.94 -8.58
C PRO A 674 2.00 -18.47 -8.98
N ALA A 675 2.24 -17.55 -8.06
CA ALA A 675 2.26 -16.11 -8.30
C ALA A 675 3.20 -15.42 -7.30
N SER A 676 3.14 -14.10 -7.21
CA SER A 676 3.99 -13.30 -6.33
C SER A 676 3.18 -12.24 -5.60
N ALA A 677 2.89 -12.45 -4.32
CA ALA A 677 2.13 -11.55 -3.46
C ALA A 677 0.81 -11.08 -4.09
N ILE A 678 -0.24 -11.90 -3.98
CA ILE A 678 -1.50 -11.65 -4.71
C ILE A 678 -2.39 -10.71 -3.92
N ASN A 679 -2.39 -9.41 -4.24
CA ASN A 679 -3.30 -8.44 -3.62
C ASN A 679 -4.68 -8.39 -4.29
N SER A 680 -4.78 -8.72 -5.59
CA SER A 680 -6.06 -8.74 -6.30
C SER A 680 -6.04 -9.71 -7.47
N MET A 681 -7.23 -10.01 -8.00
CA MET A 681 -7.43 -10.87 -9.15
C MET A 681 -8.77 -10.57 -9.84
N ALA A 682 -8.86 -10.93 -11.12
CA ALA A 682 -10.08 -10.86 -11.90
C ALA A 682 -10.41 -12.23 -12.49
N VAL A 683 -11.70 -12.55 -12.53
CA VAL A 683 -12.24 -13.76 -13.15
C VAL A 683 -13.10 -13.32 -14.32
N ALA A 684 -12.78 -13.78 -15.52
CA ALA A 684 -13.53 -13.47 -16.74
C ALA A 684 -13.15 -14.44 -17.87
N ASP A 685 -13.99 -14.55 -18.89
CA ASP A 685 -13.60 -15.18 -20.15
C ASP A 685 -12.79 -14.16 -20.98
N PHE A 686 -11.47 -14.30 -20.98
CA PHE A 686 -10.58 -13.35 -21.66
C PHE A 686 -10.32 -13.72 -23.13
N ASN A 687 -10.64 -14.96 -23.54
CA ASN A 687 -10.35 -15.46 -24.87
C ASN A 687 -11.61 -15.84 -25.69
N ASN A 688 -12.79 -15.65 -25.11
CA ASN A 688 -14.11 -15.97 -25.66
C ASN A 688 -14.29 -17.47 -25.98
N ASP A 689 -13.71 -18.36 -25.18
CA ASP A 689 -13.87 -19.82 -25.34
C ASP A 689 -15.04 -20.39 -24.52
N GLY A 690 -15.73 -19.55 -23.74
CA GLY A 690 -16.85 -19.90 -22.89
C GLY A 690 -16.46 -20.43 -21.51
N LEU A 691 -15.17 -20.44 -21.16
CA LEU A 691 -14.68 -20.78 -19.83
C LEU A 691 -14.13 -19.53 -19.13
N LEU A 692 -14.34 -19.46 -17.82
CA LEU A 692 -13.77 -18.40 -17.00
C LEU A 692 -12.29 -18.65 -16.72
N ASP A 693 -11.47 -17.65 -17.03
CA ASP A 693 -10.03 -17.58 -16.81
C ASP A 693 -9.68 -16.69 -15.60
N LEU A 694 -8.41 -16.68 -15.18
CA LEU A 694 -7.94 -15.90 -14.02
C LEU A 694 -6.81 -14.96 -14.38
N PHE A 695 -7.02 -13.65 -14.21
CA PHE A 695 -5.93 -12.68 -14.13
C PHE A 695 -5.51 -12.50 -12.67
N ILE A 696 -4.23 -12.68 -12.37
CA ILE A 696 -3.66 -12.60 -11.03
C ILE A 696 -2.65 -11.45 -10.99
N CYS A 697 -2.95 -10.44 -10.16
CA CYS A 697 -2.02 -9.36 -9.87
C CYS A 697 -0.82 -9.86 -9.07
N SER A 698 0.38 -9.45 -9.47
CA SER A 698 1.61 -9.70 -8.71
C SER A 698 2.12 -8.40 -8.10
N TYR A 699 2.08 -8.31 -6.77
CA TYR A 699 2.39 -7.09 -6.03
C TYR A 699 3.90 -6.90 -5.80
N HIS A 700 4.63 -7.97 -5.45
CA HIS A 700 6.09 -8.05 -5.40
C HIS A 700 6.58 -9.50 -5.25
N ASN A 701 7.84 -9.76 -5.60
CA ASN A 701 8.51 -11.06 -5.40
C ASN A 701 9.47 -11.06 -4.19
N GLY A 702 9.40 -10.01 -3.35
CA GLY A 702 10.29 -9.83 -2.19
C GLY A 702 11.65 -9.20 -2.51
N ARG A 703 11.98 -9.03 -3.80
CA ARG A 703 13.19 -8.35 -4.28
C ARG A 703 12.88 -7.19 -5.22
N GLU A 704 11.84 -7.33 -6.01
CA GLU A 704 11.37 -6.38 -7.04
C GLU A 704 9.86 -6.21 -6.95
N ARG A 705 9.39 -5.03 -7.38
CA ARG A 705 7.98 -4.65 -7.49
C ARG A 705 7.52 -4.46 -8.94
N ASP A 706 8.43 -4.19 -9.86
CA ASP A 706 8.17 -4.11 -11.29
C ASP A 706 8.28 -5.51 -11.92
N ILE A 707 7.19 -6.29 -11.86
CA ILE A 707 7.18 -7.72 -12.19
C ILE A 707 5.96 -8.12 -13.03
N ASP A 708 6.05 -9.28 -13.68
CA ASP A 708 4.96 -9.86 -14.44
C ASP A 708 3.79 -10.29 -13.55
N SER A 709 2.59 -9.83 -13.90
CA SER A 709 1.32 -10.45 -13.51
C SER A 709 0.93 -11.55 -14.51
N TYR A 710 0.02 -12.44 -14.12
CA TYR A 710 -0.25 -13.67 -14.88
C TYR A 710 -1.72 -13.82 -15.24
N LEU A 711 -1.97 -14.17 -16.50
CA LEU A 711 -3.27 -14.63 -16.97
C LEU A 711 -3.23 -16.15 -17.15
N TYR A 712 -3.99 -16.87 -16.32
CA TYR A 712 -4.11 -18.32 -16.33
C TYR A 712 -5.32 -18.77 -17.13
N TRP A 713 -5.08 -19.65 -18.08
CA TRP A 713 -6.11 -20.14 -18.98
C TRP A 713 -6.79 -21.39 -18.43
N ASN A 714 -8.11 -21.34 -18.29
CA ASN A 714 -8.90 -22.53 -18.01
C ASN A 714 -9.08 -23.33 -19.30
N ARG A 715 -8.98 -24.65 -19.23
CA ARG A 715 -9.07 -25.52 -20.41
C ARG A 715 -10.09 -26.61 -20.19
N ALA A 716 -11.00 -26.78 -21.14
CA ALA A 716 -12.02 -27.82 -21.10
C ALA A 716 -11.40 -29.20 -20.81
N GLY A 717 -11.88 -29.86 -19.75
CA GLY A 717 -11.42 -31.18 -19.32
C GLY A 717 -10.01 -31.26 -18.72
N ARG A 718 -9.28 -30.14 -18.65
CA ARG A 718 -7.92 -30.06 -18.08
C ARG A 718 -7.82 -29.10 -16.89
N GLY A 719 -8.66 -28.08 -16.82
CA GLY A 719 -8.59 -27.02 -15.81
C GLY A 719 -7.37 -26.12 -15.99
N PHE A 720 -6.99 -25.43 -14.91
CA PHE A 720 -5.82 -24.55 -14.89
C PHE A 720 -4.50 -25.31 -14.80
N SER A 721 -3.44 -24.68 -15.32
CA SER A 721 -2.08 -25.24 -15.28
C SER A 721 -1.03 -24.13 -15.08
N ALA A 722 -0.04 -24.37 -14.22
CA ALA A 722 1.09 -23.46 -14.01
C ALA A 722 1.87 -23.11 -15.30
N ASN A 723 1.82 -23.99 -16.31
CA ASN A 723 2.49 -23.82 -17.60
C ASN A 723 1.58 -23.24 -18.70
N ASP A 724 0.29 -23.05 -18.46
CA ASP A 724 -0.67 -22.51 -19.44
C ASP A 724 -1.11 -21.12 -19.00
N ARG A 725 -0.21 -20.17 -19.18
CA ARG A 725 -0.38 -18.79 -18.73
C ARG A 725 0.30 -17.80 -19.66
N THR A 726 -0.27 -16.60 -19.75
CA THR A 726 0.34 -15.42 -20.38
C THR A 726 0.91 -14.51 -19.31
N ARG A 727 2.01 -13.83 -19.61
CA ARG A 727 2.62 -12.82 -18.73
C ARG A 727 2.25 -11.43 -19.22
N LEU A 728 1.84 -10.57 -18.29
CA LEU A 728 1.64 -9.15 -18.54
C LEU A 728 2.55 -8.39 -17.57
N PHE A 729 3.53 -7.66 -18.09
CA PHE A 729 4.41 -6.86 -17.26
C PHE A 729 3.61 -5.76 -16.55
N THR A 730 3.72 -5.70 -15.23
CA THR A 730 2.98 -4.77 -14.37
C THR A 730 3.90 -4.11 -13.36
N HIS A 731 3.39 -3.07 -12.72
CA HIS A 731 4.15 -2.26 -11.78
C HIS A 731 3.51 -2.38 -10.39
N SER A 732 3.90 -3.39 -9.62
CA SER A 732 3.35 -3.71 -8.30
C SER A 732 1.82 -3.77 -8.32
N ALA A 733 1.27 -4.70 -9.09
CA ALA A 733 -0.18 -4.75 -9.32
C ALA A 733 -0.92 -5.03 -8.00
N SER A 734 -1.80 -4.12 -7.60
CA SER A 734 -2.49 -4.14 -6.30
C SER A 734 -4.00 -4.29 -6.43
N GLY A 735 -4.59 -3.86 -7.55
CA GLY A 735 -6.01 -3.95 -7.84
C GLY A 735 -6.27 -4.21 -9.33
N CYS A 736 -7.41 -4.79 -9.68
CA CYS A 736 -7.81 -4.94 -11.08
C CYS A 736 -9.32 -5.06 -11.26
N VAL A 737 -9.80 -4.67 -12.44
CA VAL A 737 -11.20 -4.81 -12.90
C VAL A 737 -11.18 -5.32 -14.33
N ALA A 738 -12.03 -6.30 -14.65
CA ALA A 738 -12.15 -6.87 -15.99
C ALA A 738 -13.59 -6.71 -16.50
N ALA A 739 -13.72 -6.13 -17.70
CA ALA A 739 -14.99 -5.95 -18.41
C ALA A 739 -14.70 -5.53 -19.87
N ASP A 740 -15.69 -5.58 -20.77
CA ASP A 740 -15.54 -5.06 -22.13
C ASP A 740 -15.77 -3.54 -22.13
N PHE A 741 -14.73 -2.76 -21.84
CA PHE A 741 -14.88 -1.31 -21.59
C PHE A 741 -15.25 -0.53 -22.85
N ASN A 742 -14.84 -1.00 -24.03
CA ASN A 742 -15.07 -0.34 -25.32
C ASN A 742 -16.23 -0.94 -26.13
N GLY A 743 -16.79 -2.08 -25.71
CA GLY A 743 -17.93 -2.72 -26.37
C GLY A 743 -17.55 -3.51 -27.63
N ASN A 744 -16.30 -3.98 -27.75
CA ASN A 744 -15.82 -4.72 -28.93
C ASN A 744 -16.05 -6.24 -28.84
N GLY A 745 -16.61 -6.73 -27.74
CA GLY A 745 -16.86 -8.14 -27.46
C GLY A 745 -15.67 -8.90 -26.88
N TRP A 746 -14.61 -8.23 -26.43
CA TRP A 746 -13.47 -8.82 -25.74
C TRP A 746 -13.32 -8.21 -24.36
N THR A 747 -13.10 -9.04 -23.35
CA THR A 747 -12.87 -8.57 -21.98
C THR A 747 -11.54 -7.82 -21.90
N ASP A 748 -11.59 -6.53 -21.61
CA ASP A 748 -10.46 -5.65 -21.32
C ASP A 748 -10.08 -5.75 -19.82
N LEU A 749 -8.96 -5.14 -19.45
CA LEU A 749 -8.42 -5.23 -18.09
C LEU A 749 -7.84 -3.90 -17.59
N ALA A 750 -8.38 -3.36 -16.51
CA ALA A 750 -7.77 -2.26 -15.77
C ALA A 750 -6.94 -2.82 -14.60
N VAL A 751 -5.74 -2.30 -14.40
CA VAL A 751 -4.80 -2.70 -13.36
C VAL A 751 -4.32 -1.47 -12.59
N ALA A 752 -4.54 -1.47 -11.28
CA ALA A 752 -3.96 -0.51 -10.36
C ALA A 752 -2.49 -0.89 -10.10
N ASN A 753 -1.59 -0.02 -10.54
CA ASN A 753 -0.16 -0.17 -10.32
C ASN A 753 0.22 0.64 -9.09
N HIS A 754 0.62 -0.06 -8.03
CA HIS A 754 0.93 0.59 -6.76
C HIS A 754 2.27 1.32 -6.78
N LYS A 755 3.28 0.79 -7.47
CA LYS A 755 4.62 1.38 -7.51
C LYS A 755 5.20 1.17 -8.90
N VAL A 756 5.44 2.27 -9.61
CA VAL A 756 5.97 2.29 -10.98
C VAL A 756 7.42 2.70 -10.92
N GLU A 757 8.32 1.81 -11.35
CA GLU A 757 9.75 2.06 -11.34
C GLU A 757 10.14 2.61 -9.97
N GLY A 758 9.85 1.84 -8.93
CA GLY A 758 10.14 2.18 -7.54
C GLY A 758 9.63 3.52 -7.01
N ASP A 759 8.63 4.15 -7.65
CA ASP A 759 7.93 5.33 -7.15
C ASP A 759 6.42 5.07 -7.02
N HIS A 760 5.80 5.54 -5.92
CA HIS A 760 4.35 5.47 -5.76
C HIS A 760 3.61 6.45 -6.69
N ILE A 761 4.23 7.56 -7.08
CA ILE A 761 3.66 8.45 -8.10
C ILE A 761 4.03 7.91 -9.47
N GLY A 762 3.02 7.52 -10.24
CA GLY A 762 3.23 6.93 -11.56
C GLY A 762 1.93 6.85 -12.35
N HIS A 763 1.62 5.66 -12.83
CA HIS A 763 0.42 5.41 -13.62
C HIS A 763 -0.09 3.97 -13.46
N SER A 764 -1.41 3.85 -13.42
CA SER A 764 -2.13 2.60 -13.61
C SER A 764 -2.41 2.37 -15.10
N ALA A 765 -2.83 1.16 -15.46
CA ALA A 765 -2.92 0.75 -16.85
C ALA A 765 -4.29 0.17 -17.21
N VAL A 766 -4.79 0.52 -18.38
CA VAL A 766 -5.92 -0.17 -19.04
C VAL A 766 -5.36 -0.91 -20.24
N TRP A 767 -5.40 -2.23 -20.19
CA TRP A 767 -5.00 -3.15 -21.23
C TRP A 767 -6.20 -3.46 -22.12
N TRP A 768 -6.06 -3.15 -23.40
CA TRP A 768 -7.11 -3.37 -24.39
C TRP A 768 -6.93 -4.73 -25.04
N ASN A 769 -7.96 -5.57 -24.93
CA ASN A 769 -7.98 -6.91 -25.50
C ASN A 769 -8.60 -6.90 -26.91
N GLY A 770 -8.46 -8.02 -27.63
CA GLY A 770 -9.01 -8.20 -28.95
C GLY A 770 -8.73 -9.59 -29.50
N PRO A 771 -9.00 -9.83 -30.80
CA PRO A 771 -8.80 -11.14 -31.42
C PRO A 771 -7.37 -11.69 -31.37
N GLU A 772 -6.38 -10.81 -31.18
CA GLU A 772 -4.97 -11.16 -31.06
C GLU A 772 -4.50 -11.27 -29.59
N GLY A 773 -5.40 -11.08 -28.63
CA GLY A 773 -5.11 -11.04 -27.20
C GLY A 773 -4.59 -9.68 -26.71
N PHE A 774 -4.09 -9.65 -25.49
CA PHE A 774 -3.44 -8.47 -24.91
C PHE A 774 -2.09 -8.14 -25.56
N SER A 775 -1.76 -6.86 -25.67
CA SER A 775 -0.48 -6.37 -26.18
C SER A 775 -0.01 -5.14 -25.41
N ALA A 776 1.30 -5.06 -25.12
CA ALA A 776 1.92 -3.90 -24.48
C ALA A 776 1.85 -2.62 -25.36
N GLU A 777 1.59 -2.76 -26.66
CA GLU A 777 1.37 -1.65 -27.59
C GLU A 777 -0.06 -1.07 -27.50
N ARG A 778 -1.00 -1.81 -26.87
CA ARG A 778 -2.41 -1.42 -26.73
C ARG A 778 -2.76 -1.20 -25.26
N VAL A 779 -2.12 -0.20 -24.65
CA VAL A 779 -2.31 0.15 -23.24
C VAL A 779 -2.56 1.65 -23.08
N THR A 780 -3.64 2.01 -22.39
CA THR A 780 -3.85 3.39 -21.91
C THR A 780 -3.25 3.52 -20.51
N ARG A 781 -2.39 4.52 -20.30
CA ARG A 781 -1.79 4.82 -19.00
C ARG A 781 -2.57 5.95 -18.33
N LEU A 782 -2.96 5.75 -17.07
CA LEU A 782 -3.76 6.68 -16.27
C LEU A 782 -2.95 7.11 -15.04
N PRO A 783 -2.64 8.40 -14.85
CA PRO A 783 -1.85 8.86 -13.70
C PRO A 783 -2.47 8.50 -12.35
N THR A 784 -1.74 7.78 -11.51
CA THR A 784 -2.21 7.37 -10.16
C THR A 784 -1.11 7.58 -9.14
N SER A 785 -1.50 7.59 -7.86
CA SER A 785 -0.59 7.77 -6.74
C SER A 785 -0.75 6.64 -5.75
N GLY A 786 0.13 5.64 -5.86
CA GLY A 786 0.23 4.55 -4.92
C GLY A 786 -1.06 3.78 -4.70
N PRO A 787 -1.91 3.50 -5.71
CA PRO A 787 -3.19 2.86 -5.45
C PRO A 787 -3.01 1.46 -4.86
N HIS A 788 -3.78 1.15 -3.81
CA HIS A 788 -3.80 -0.18 -3.20
C HIS A 788 -4.92 -1.06 -3.74
N GLY A 789 -5.99 -0.46 -4.29
CA GLY A 789 -7.12 -1.21 -4.81
C GLY A 789 -8.01 -0.39 -5.75
N MET A 790 -9.08 -1.04 -6.19
CA MET A 790 -10.13 -0.46 -7.05
C MET A 790 -11.48 -0.89 -6.48
N THR A 791 -11.89 -2.12 -6.81
CA THR A 791 -12.99 -2.82 -6.14
C THR A 791 -12.69 -4.31 -6.10
N ALA A 792 -13.13 -5.00 -5.05
CA ALA A 792 -13.09 -6.45 -4.94
C ALA A 792 -14.26 -7.13 -5.68
N VAL A 793 -15.35 -6.41 -5.91
CA VAL A 793 -16.52 -6.95 -6.60
C VAL A 793 -16.35 -6.78 -8.11
N SER A 794 -16.42 -7.89 -8.83
CA SER A 794 -16.31 -7.82 -10.29
C SER A 794 -17.60 -7.22 -10.88
N PRO A 795 -17.51 -6.45 -11.97
CA PRO A 795 -18.67 -6.20 -12.82
C PRO A 795 -19.23 -7.55 -13.31
N HIS A 796 -20.54 -7.60 -13.57
CA HIS A 796 -21.29 -8.80 -14.00
C HIS A 796 -21.65 -9.80 -12.89
N SER A 797 -22.39 -10.84 -13.27
CA SER A 797 -22.80 -11.94 -12.39
C SER A 797 -21.60 -12.63 -11.75
N ILE A 798 -21.72 -12.90 -10.44
CA ILE A 798 -20.71 -13.62 -9.67
C ILE A 798 -20.55 -15.07 -10.13
N ALA A 799 -21.54 -15.69 -10.76
CA ALA A 799 -21.47 -17.08 -11.17
C ALA A 799 -20.71 -17.27 -12.48
N ASP A 800 -21.16 -16.58 -13.54
CA ASP A 800 -20.77 -16.82 -14.93
C ASP A 800 -20.19 -15.58 -15.64
N ARG A 801 -20.10 -14.43 -14.94
CA ARG A 801 -19.73 -13.12 -15.50
C ARG A 801 -20.64 -12.67 -16.65
N GLY A 802 -21.85 -13.21 -16.72
CA GLY A 802 -22.90 -12.76 -17.64
C GLY A 802 -23.53 -11.42 -17.21
N PRO A 803 -24.17 -10.68 -18.14
CA PRO A 803 -24.77 -9.39 -17.83
C PRO A 803 -26.07 -9.48 -17.04
N GLU A 804 -26.67 -10.66 -16.88
CA GLU A 804 -27.99 -10.86 -16.29
C GLU A 804 -27.92 -11.38 -14.85
N GLU A 805 -28.77 -10.83 -13.98
CA GLU A 805 -29.03 -11.33 -12.63
C GLU A 805 -30.46 -11.87 -12.57
N PHE A 806 -30.70 -12.95 -11.82
CA PHE A 806 -32.00 -13.63 -11.82
C PHE A 806 -32.77 -13.46 -10.51
N TYR A 807 -34.07 -13.18 -10.62
CA TYR A 807 -35.03 -13.21 -9.51
C TYR A 807 -36.11 -14.25 -9.80
N LEU A 808 -36.42 -15.09 -8.83
CA LEU A 808 -37.48 -16.09 -8.89
C LEU A 808 -38.58 -15.71 -7.90
N SER A 809 -39.83 -15.61 -8.37
CA SER A 809 -40.96 -15.32 -7.49
C SER A 809 -41.20 -16.44 -6.48
N ALA A 810 -41.95 -16.20 -5.41
CA ALA A 810 -42.54 -17.32 -4.66
C ALA A 810 -43.46 -18.15 -5.58
N PRO A 811 -43.55 -19.48 -5.41
CA PRO A 811 -44.60 -20.30 -6.03
C PRO A 811 -45.99 -19.75 -5.70
N HIS A 812 -46.90 -19.78 -6.68
CA HIS A 812 -48.27 -19.30 -6.51
C HIS A 812 -49.26 -20.33 -7.04
N GLU A 813 -50.25 -20.69 -6.22
CA GLU A 813 -51.33 -21.58 -6.61
C GLU A 813 -52.49 -20.77 -7.20
N LEU A 814 -52.75 -20.97 -8.50
CA LEU A 814 -53.92 -20.40 -9.17
C LEU A 814 -55.19 -21.19 -8.84
N PRO A 815 -56.38 -20.56 -8.92
CA PRO A 815 -57.63 -21.29 -8.79
C PRO A 815 -57.76 -22.43 -9.82
N ASP A 816 -58.44 -23.51 -9.44
CA ASP A 816 -58.62 -24.69 -10.29
C ASP A 816 -59.14 -24.35 -11.70
N GLY A 817 -58.41 -24.84 -12.71
CA GLY A 817 -58.73 -24.62 -14.12
C GLY A 817 -58.43 -23.21 -14.65
N ALA A 818 -57.82 -22.34 -13.84
CA ALA A 818 -57.33 -21.05 -14.30
C ALA A 818 -56.26 -21.22 -15.38
N ARG A 819 -56.28 -20.35 -16.39
CA ARG A 819 -55.28 -20.33 -17.45
C ARG A 819 -54.59 -18.98 -17.48
N VAL A 820 -53.26 -18.95 -17.40
CA VAL A 820 -52.50 -17.70 -17.56
C VAL A 820 -52.64 -17.17 -18.99
N THR A 821 -52.89 -15.87 -19.12
CA THR A 821 -53.14 -15.18 -20.39
C THR A 821 -52.12 -14.11 -20.69
N GLU A 822 -51.51 -13.50 -19.67
CA GLU A 822 -50.55 -12.41 -19.84
C GLU A 822 -49.52 -12.36 -18.71
N ILE A 823 -48.31 -11.87 -19.01
CA ILE A 823 -47.32 -11.45 -18.02
C ILE A 823 -46.87 -10.02 -18.33
N GLU A 824 -46.91 -9.17 -17.32
CA GLU A 824 -46.54 -7.76 -17.40
C GLU A 824 -45.61 -7.39 -16.23
N TRP A 825 -44.81 -6.35 -16.41
CA TRP A 825 -44.00 -5.77 -15.34
C TRP A 825 -43.87 -4.26 -15.49
N GLU A 826 -43.84 -3.56 -14.36
CA GLU A 826 -43.53 -2.14 -14.28
C GLU A 826 -42.06 -2.01 -13.89
N ALA A 827 -41.25 -1.40 -14.77
CA ALA A 827 -39.84 -1.19 -14.52
C ALA A 827 -39.33 0.13 -15.11
N GLU A 828 -38.43 0.79 -14.39
CA GLU A 828 -37.53 1.79 -14.98
C GLU A 828 -36.33 1.04 -15.58
N THR A 829 -36.06 1.28 -16.86
CA THR A 829 -34.95 0.67 -17.60
C THR A 829 -34.03 1.76 -18.15
N PRO A 830 -32.99 2.15 -17.41
CA PRO A 830 -31.95 3.06 -17.90
C PRO A 830 -31.32 2.56 -19.22
N PRO A 831 -30.62 3.41 -19.99
CA PRO A 831 -29.97 3.00 -21.23
C PRO A 831 -29.11 1.75 -21.06
N ARG A 832 -29.19 0.84 -22.05
CA ARG A 832 -28.46 -0.45 -22.07
C ARG A 832 -28.80 -1.41 -20.94
N THR A 833 -29.91 -1.21 -20.23
CA THR A 833 -30.46 -2.18 -19.29
C THR A 833 -31.72 -2.85 -19.85
N TRP A 834 -32.08 -4.02 -19.35
CA TRP A 834 -33.30 -4.73 -19.76
C TRP A 834 -33.89 -5.61 -18.65
N VAL A 835 -35.17 -5.96 -18.81
CA VAL A 835 -35.88 -6.94 -17.99
C VAL A 835 -36.51 -7.96 -18.93
N LYS A 836 -36.31 -9.24 -18.66
CA LYS A 836 -37.00 -10.35 -19.32
C LYS A 836 -37.73 -11.19 -18.30
N ALA A 837 -38.77 -11.90 -18.74
CA ALA A 837 -39.49 -12.84 -17.88
C ALA A 837 -39.61 -14.24 -18.49
N GLN A 838 -39.80 -15.23 -17.63
CA GLN A 838 -40.21 -16.59 -17.97
C GLN A 838 -41.22 -17.09 -16.95
N LEU A 839 -42.03 -18.06 -17.35
CA LEU A 839 -43.01 -18.73 -16.51
C LEU A 839 -42.76 -20.24 -16.48
N ARG A 840 -43.03 -20.87 -15.35
CA ARG A 840 -43.11 -22.33 -15.25
C ARG A 840 -44.37 -22.73 -14.52
N PHE A 841 -44.84 -23.95 -14.79
CA PHE A 841 -46.12 -24.46 -14.32
C PHE A 841 -45.98 -25.89 -13.82
N GLY A 842 -46.62 -26.20 -12.69
CA GLY A 842 -46.55 -27.50 -12.03
C GLY A 842 -47.92 -28.01 -11.57
N SER A 843 -48.05 -29.31 -11.37
CA SER A 843 -49.24 -29.90 -10.74
C SER A 843 -49.21 -29.76 -9.22
N SER A 844 -48.03 -29.59 -8.63
CA SER A 844 -47.78 -29.27 -7.23
C SER A 844 -46.65 -28.23 -7.12
N GLU A 845 -46.41 -27.72 -5.92
CA GLU A 845 -45.26 -26.84 -5.63
C GLU A 845 -43.91 -27.57 -5.88
N GLU A 846 -43.81 -28.84 -5.51
CA GLU A 846 -42.62 -29.68 -5.74
C GLU A 846 -42.37 -29.89 -7.24
N ASP A 847 -43.43 -30.11 -8.04
CA ASP A 847 -43.31 -30.25 -9.49
C ASP A 847 -42.80 -28.97 -10.17
N LEU A 848 -42.95 -27.79 -9.55
CA LEU A 848 -42.40 -26.55 -10.12
C LEU A 848 -40.88 -26.58 -10.14
N GLU A 849 -40.21 -27.17 -9.14
CA GLU A 849 -38.74 -27.14 -9.02
C GLU A 849 -38.06 -27.70 -10.27
N GLU A 850 -38.62 -28.79 -10.81
CA GLU A 850 -38.17 -29.49 -12.02
C GLU A 850 -38.86 -29.02 -13.32
N ALA A 851 -39.86 -28.15 -13.23
CA ALA A 851 -40.62 -27.68 -14.40
C ALA A 851 -39.77 -26.76 -15.30
N ALA A 852 -39.88 -26.98 -16.61
CA ALA A 852 -39.21 -26.16 -17.60
C ALA A 852 -39.74 -24.72 -17.60
N TRP A 853 -38.81 -23.77 -17.61
CA TRP A 853 -39.10 -22.36 -17.85
C TRP A 853 -39.52 -22.14 -19.30
N GLN A 854 -40.57 -21.34 -19.50
CA GLN A 854 -41.20 -21.10 -20.80
C GLN A 854 -41.34 -19.60 -21.08
N GLY A 855 -41.14 -19.23 -22.35
CA GLY A 855 -41.44 -17.93 -22.93
C GLY A 855 -42.49 -18.05 -24.05
N PRO A 856 -42.69 -17.01 -24.87
CA PRO A 856 -43.78 -16.98 -25.86
C PRO A 856 -43.66 -18.06 -26.94
N ASP A 857 -42.43 -18.53 -27.19
CA ASP A 857 -42.10 -19.54 -28.20
C ASP A 857 -41.83 -20.94 -27.62
N GLY A 858 -42.12 -21.15 -26.33
CA GLY A 858 -42.01 -22.45 -25.65
C GLY A 858 -40.88 -22.52 -24.62
N GLU A 859 -40.35 -23.71 -24.39
CA GLU A 859 -39.33 -23.96 -23.36
C GLU A 859 -38.03 -23.19 -23.63
N ALA A 860 -37.40 -22.71 -22.55
CA ALA A 860 -36.15 -21.95 -22.54
C ALA A 860 -36.14 -20.62 -23.33
N THR A 861 -37.28 -20.16 -23.87
CA THR A 861 -37.40 -18.85 -24.52
C THR A 861 -37.85 -17.77 -23.53
N TRP A 862 -37.63 -16.48 -23.81
CA TRP A 862 -37.93 -15.39 -22.87
C TRP A 862 -39.01 -14.44 -23.37
N PHE A 863 -39.83 -13.93 -22.46
CA PHE A 863 -40.63 -12.73 -22.69
C PHE A 863 -39.69 -11.52 -22.62
N GLU A 864 -39.39 -10.93 -23.77
CA GLU A 864 -38.52 -9.75 -23.90
C GLU A 864 -39.26 -8.41 -23.61
N SER A 865 -40.59 -8.46 -23.54
CA SER A 865 -41.47 -7.35 -23.18
C SER A 865 -42.77 -7.86 -22.57
N PRO A 866 -43.52 -7.03 -21.82
CA PRO A 866 -44.88 -7.34 -21.39
C PRO A 866 -45.74 -7.75 -22.59
N GLN A 867 -46.37 -8.93 -22.51
CA GLN A 867 -47.18 -9.47 -23.59
C GLN A 867 -48.03 -10.68 -23.16
N ALA A 868 -48.99 -11.04 -24.01
CA ALA A 868 -49.78 -12.26 -23.86
C ALA A 868 -48.92 -13.53 -23.97
N VAL A 869 -49.14 -14.51 -23.08
CA VAL A 869 -48.38 -15.78 -23.03
C VAL A 869 -48.70 -16.76 -24.16
N GLY A 870 -49.82 -16.60 -24.87
CA GLY A 870 -50.20 -17.52 -25.95
C GLY A 870 -50.67 -18.91 -25.47
N GLN A 871 -50.08 -19.98 -26.02
CA GLN A 871 -50.35 -21.38 -25.64
C GLN A 871 -49.10 -21.98 -24.96
N LEU A 872 -48.93 -21.71 -23.67
CA LEU A 872 -47.93 -22.39 -22.85
C LEU A 872 -48.45 -23.73 -22.34
N ASN A 873 -47.52 -24.65 -22.07
CA ASN A 873 -47.83 -25.90 -21.39
C ASN A 873 -48.05 -25.63 -19.89
N GLN A 874 -49.30 -25.74 -19.45
CA GLN A 874 -49.72 -25.54 -18.07
C GLN A 874 -50.33 -26.85 -17.52
N PRO A 875 -49.51 -27.78 -16.98
CA PRO A 875 -49.98 -29.09 -16.49
C PRO A 875 -50.76 -29.02 -15.16
N GLY A 876 -50.77 -27.87 -14.48
CA GLY A 876 -51.48 -27.71 -13.21
C GLY A 876 -51.65 -26.25 -12.77
N PRO A 877 -52.16 -26.04 -11.54
CA PRO A 877 -52.53 -24.72 -11.03
C PRO A 877 -51.34 -23.92 -10.49
N TRP A 878 -50.21 -24.58 -10.20
CA TRP A 878 -49.04 -23.91 -9.66
C TRP A 878 -48.30 -23.17 -10.77
N VAL A 879 -47.98 -21.90 -10.52
CA VAL A 879 -47.24 -21.03 -11.43
C VAL A 879 -46.12 -20.34 -10.66
N GLN A 880 -45.02 -20.08 -11.35
CA GLN A 880 -43.94 -19.24 -10.88
C GLN A 880 -43.37 -18.45 -12.05
N TYR A 881 -42.96 -17.21 -11.82
CA TYR A 881 -42.21 -16.44 -12.80
C TYR A 881 -40.76 -16.26 -12.34
N ARG A 882 -39.86 -16.08 -13.31
CA ARG A 882 -38.51 -15.55 -13.08
C ARG A 882 -38.25 -14.33 -13.94
N LEU A 883 -37.48 -13.40 -13.41
CA LEU A 883 -36.99 -12.24 -14.12
C LEU A 883 -35.49 -12.34 -14.35
N ALA A 884 -35.01 -11.86 -15.50
CA ALA A 884 -33.62 -11.57 -15.76
C ALA A 884 -33.43 -10.05 -15.83
N LEU A 885 -32.61 -9.49 -14.94
CA LEU A 885 -32.27 -8.07 -14.89
C LEU A 885 -30.88 -7.87 -15.48
N GLY A 886 -30.83 -7.35 -16.71
CA GLY A 886 -29.60 -7.24 -17.48
C GLY A 886 -28.97 -5.86 -17.47
N ALA A 887 -27.65 -5.82 -17.34
CA ALA A 887 -26.83 -4.63 -17.48
C ALA A 887 -25.40 -5.01 -17.92
N PRO A 888 -24.95 -4.66 -19.14
CA PRO A 888 -23.59 -4.88 -19.59
C PRO A 888 -22.61 -4.13 -18.70
N ASN A 889 -21.52 -4.80 -18.29
CA ASN A 889 -20.50 -4.27 -17.38
C ASN A 889 -21.07 -3.74 -16.05
N ALA A 890 -22.29 -4.13 -15.68
CA ALA A 890 -23.01 -3.57 -14.54
C ALA A 890 -22.99 -2.02 -14.51
N CYS A 891 -23.08 -1.36 -15.67
CA CYS A 891 -23.10 0.12 -15.71
C CYS A 891 -24.29 0.71 -14.96
N GLY A 892 -25.49 0.13 -15.08
CA GLY A 892 -26.68 0.59 -14.36
C GLY A 892 -27.56 -0.56 -13.89
N THR A 893 -28.75 -0.23 -13.39
CA THR A 893 -29.72 -1.22 -12.92
C THR A 893 -31.11 -1.01 -13.54
N PRO A 894 -31.75 -2.06 -14.10
CA PRO A 894 -33.21 -2.07 -14.19
C PRO A 894 -33.81 -1.99 -12.78
N ARG A 895 -34.91 -1.27 -12.61
CA ARG A 895 -35.60 -1.09 -11.33
C ARG A 895 -37.06 -1.54 -11.47
N VAL A 896 -37.37 -2.77 -11.04
CA VAL A 896 -38.70 -3.37 -11.19
C VAL A 896 -39.54 -3.09 -9.96
N THR A 897 -40.75 -2.54 -10.14
CA THR A 897 -41.65 -2.14 -9.04
C THR A 897 -42.91 -2.97 -8.95
N ALA A 898 -43.29 -3.69 -10.02
CA ALA A 898 -44.37 -4.66 -10.00
C ALA A 898 -44.24 -5.71 -11.11
N VAL A 899 -44.82 -6.89 -10.87
CA VAL A 899 -45.03 -7.94 -11.87
C VAL A 899 -46.47 -8.43 -11.75
N ASP A 900 -47.18 -8.47 -12.87
CA ASP A 900 -48.56 -8.92 -12.97
C ASP A 900 -48.64 -10.17 -13.85
N VAL A 901 -49.18 -11.26 -13.30
CA VAL A 901 -49.53 -12.47 -14.05
C VAL A 901 -51.05 -12.55 -14.14
N GLN A 902 -51.60 -12.28 -15.33
CA GLN A 902 -53.03 -12.31 -15.57
C GLN A 902 -53.50 -13.71 -15.96
N PHE A 903 -54.68 -14.11 -15.48
CA PHE A 903 -55.27 -15.40 -15.78
C PHE A 903 -56.79 -15.34 -15.89
N GLU A 904 -57.36 -16.29 -16.63
CA GLU A 904 -58.79 -16.45 -16.82
C GLU A 904 -59.31 -17.69 -16.08
N LEU A 905 -60.44 -17.53 -15.37
CA LEU A 905 -61.16 -18.63 -14.76
C LEU A 905 -62.04 -19.37 -15.79
N PRO A 906 -62.22 -20.69 -15.65
CA PRO A 906 -63.12 -21.45 -16.50
C PRO A 906 -64.55 -20.91 -16.36
N ALA A 907 -65.28 -20.84 -17.48
CA ALA A 907 -66.67 -20.39 -17.46
C ALA A 907 -67.49 -21.29 -16.51
N GLN A 908 -68.10 -20.70 -15.48
CA GLN A 908 -69.03 -21.41 -14.60
C GLN A 908 -70.14 -22.02 -15.46
N ARG A 909 -70.25 -23.35 -15.45
CA ARG A 909 -71.31 -24.10 -16.13
C ARG A 909 -72.62 -24.02 -15.38
#